data_AF-A0A0K1ES55-F1
#
_entry.id   AF-A0A0K1ES55-F1
#
_cell.length_a   1.000
_cell.length_b   1.000
_cell.length_c   1.000
_cell.angle_alpha   90.00
_cell.angle_beta   90.00
_cell.angle_gamma   90.00
#
_symmetry.space_group_name_H-M   'P 1'
#
loop_
_entity.id
_entity.type
_entity.pdbx_description
1 polymer ?
#
loop_
_entity_poly.entity_id
_entity_poly.type
_entity_poly.pdbx_seq_one_letter_code
_entity_poly.pdbx_strand_id
1 'polypeptide(L)'
;MPILELTVASGQTLHVRRFTVEESVSNLFNVSIWARCEEPDVDLEGIIGQPATLKIVHGTAYVAQLGARTWTGVCTHVEQAHGVTPIPGQKAESSYFLRIAPKTWLLTQRRGYRIYQHLSIPDILDKLLGEWGIAPTWKIDRGSYPKLEYKVQYGESDYAFMSRLAEEAGFAFTFPDEGGSNITFNDKLHQGPKRGGGPLPYVEEPNQESEKEFATRVRLSHEVRPGVHTMRDYDFRRPSYELFGQSTPAPSPEDRYEQYHYHPASFLVEGKGDGNTPVADDKGIARHDEAFGKGRAERAILGRRVGRKQVAFDTNVPDVAPGVIFNIGQHPHPDIGDGTDLLVLELSIEGSPQDEWVISARAVFTEMPYRPPLRTAKPKLNNVQSAVVVGPRGQEIHVDEFGRVRVQFFWDREGKLDDNSSCWIRVSQGWAGTGYGMIVIPRIGQEVLVGFIEGDPDAPIVVGRVFNATQQVPYKLPDHKTRSTWKSDSSIGGNGFNEIMFEDLKHKELVWMQAQKNLRKLVKNDETITIGHDRQTYIIRNETETTGVNRVEVTGVDRTEITDNDRTTFVGTNSLKMVRGDEHEKTDGNMMILIDKDQDIVVRQMKRERVEKDASSHVVGNRNERVDGNLSLTVDKNQYEKVSKNAAIEAGQQIHLKAGSALVIEAAKDLTLKGPGGFVRIDSSGVTIRGTLVRINSGGSAGSGEGSKPELPEEAKVAVVNEPERPKPIDLRVDGIGQ
;
A
#
# COMPACT_ATOMS: atom_id res chain seq x y z
N MET A 1 74.80 -8.67 -1.65
CA MET A 1 73.99 -8.61 -2.89
C MET A 1 72.57 -8.98 -2.53
N PRO A 2 71.56 -8.24 -3.01
CA PRO A 2 70.17 -8.56 -2.74
C PRO A 2 69.77 -9.87 -3.44
N ILE A 3 68.87 -10.64 -2.81
CA ILE A 3 68.31 -11.87 -3.38
C ILE A 3 66.92 -11.53 -3.93
N LEU A 4 66.72 -11.78 -5.23
CA LEU A 4 65.44 -11.60 -5.91
C LEU A 4 64.97 -12.97 -6.43
N GLU A 5 63.95 -13.53 -5.78
CA GLU A 5 63.36 -14.83 -6.11
C GLU A 5 61.98 -14.61 -6.74
N LEU A 6 61.83 -14.93 -8.02
CA LEU A 6 60.55 -14.95 -8.72
C LEU A 6 60.11 -16.42 -8.91
N THR A 7 58.94 -16.75 -8.40
CA THR A 7 58.30 -18.06 -8.60
C THR A 7 57.00 -17.88 -9.37
N VAL A 8 56.79 -18.66 -10.43
CA VAL A 8 55.56 -18.71 -11.22
C VAL A 8 55.00 -20.14 -11.24
N ALA A 9 53.68 -20.28 -11.36
CA ALA A 9 53.02 -21.59 -11.29
C ALA A 9 53.50 -22.60 -12.36
N SER A 10 53.92 -22.13 -13.53
CA SER A 10 54.48 -22.96 -14.61
C SER A 10 55.82 -23.62 -14.23
N GLY A 11 56.47 -23.19 -13.15
CA GLY A 11 57.76 -23.71 -12.69
C GLY A 11 58.98 -23.23 -13.49
N GLN A 12 58.78 -22.33 -14.45
CA GLN A 12 59.86 -21.75 -15.25
C GLN A 12 60.78 -20.85 -14.41
N THR A 13 62.08 -20.89 -14.73
CA THR A 13 63.08 -20.04 -14.06
C THR A 13 63.16 -18.69 -14.75
N LEU A 14 62.70 -17.64 -14.07
CA LEU A 14 62.74 -16.26 -14.56
C LEU A 14 63.68 -15.42 -13.69
N HIS A 15 64.72 -14.85 -14.28
CA HIS A 15 65.71 -14.02 -13.58
C HIS A 15 65.28 -12.56 -13.59
N VAL A 16 64.98 -12.00 -12.41
CA VAL A 16 64.57 -10.60 -12.25
C VAL A 16 65.69 -9.64 -12.67
N ARG A 17 65.35 -8.66 -13.50
CA ARG A 17 66.24 -7.57 -13.96
C ARG A 17 65.86 -6.21 -13.41
N ARG A 18 64.56 -5.95 -13.26
CA ARG A 18 64.02 -4.74 -12.63
C ARG A 18 62.70 -5.11 -11.98
N PHE A 19 62.36 -4.43 -10.90
CA PHE A 19 61.05 -4.55 -10.30
C PHE A 19 60.58 -3.22 -9.74
N THR A 20 59.26 -3.08 -9.67
CA THR A 20 58.57 -2.00 -8.97
C THR A 20 57.47 -2.61 -8.13
N VAL A 21 57.42 -2.27 -6.85
CA VAL A 21 56.35 -2.67 -5.92
C VAL A 21 55.63 -1.42 -5.47
N GLU A 22 54.32 -1.40 -5.61
CA GLU A 22 53.45 -0.35 -5.07
C GLU A 22 52.46 -0.98 -4.09
N GLU A 23 52.44 -0.50 -2.85
CA GLU A 23 51.50 -0.93 -1.81
C GLU A 23 50.84 0.28 -1.15
N SER A 24 49.56 0.14 -0.80
CA SER A 24 48.90 1.14 0.04
C SER A 24 47.77 0.56 0.89
N VAL A 25 47.50 1.19 2.03
CA VAL A 25 46.39 0.85 2.90
C VAL A 25 45.07 1.06 2.15
N SER A 26 44.20 0.04 2.21
CA SER A 26 42.91 -0.02 1.52
C SER A 26 43.03 0.09 -0.01
N ASN A 27 44.10 -0.48 -0.57
CA ASN A 27 44.24 -0.66 -2.02
C ASN A 27 44.93 -2.00 -2.31
N LEU A 28 44.79 -2.48 -3.55
CA LEU A 28 45.48 -3.67 -4.01
C LEU A 28 46.95 -3.33 -4.26
N PHE A 29 47.87 -4.17 -3.79
CA PHE A 29 49.28 -4.03 -4.19
C PHE A 29 49.46 -4.37 -5.68
N ASN A 30 50.49 -3.81 -6.29
CA ASN A 30 50.88 -4.09 -7.66
C ASN A 30 52.39 -4.28 -7.74
N VAL A 31 52.83 -5.42 -8.26
CA VAL A 31 54.25 -5.75 -8.42
C VAL A 31 54.53 -5.92 -9.90
N SER A 32 55.31 -5.01 -10.46
CA SER A 32 55.72 -5.00 -11.87
C SER A 32 57.15 -5.53 -11.98
N ILE A 33 57.38 -6.53 -12.83
CA ILE A 33 58.64 -7.27 -12.88
C ILE A 33 59.10 -7.40 -14.31
N TRP A 34 60.35 -7.04 -14.59
CA TRP A 34 61.04 -7.35 -15.84
C TRP A 34 62.02 -8.47 -15.55
N ALA A 35 61.83 -9.61 -16.21
CA ALA A 35 62.65 -10.81 -16.02
C ALA A 35 63.22 -11.32 -17.35
N ARG A 36 64.29 -12.12 -17.28
CA ARG A 36 64.85 -12.85 -18.43
C ARG A 36 64.72 -14.36 -18.24
N CYS A 37 64.52 -15.06 -19.34
CA CYS A 37 64.58 -16.51 -19.42
C CYS A 37 65.56 -16.95 -20.52
N GLU A 38 66.26 -18.06 -20.29
CA GLU A 38 67.06 -18.76 -21.31
C GLU A 38 66.18 -19.61 -22.26
N GLU A 39 64.85 -19.53 -22.10
CA GLU A 39 63.84 -20.16 -22.97
C GLU A 39 63.05 -19.08 -23.72
N PRO A 40 63.01 -19.12 -25.07
CA PRO A 40 62.32 -18.12 -25.88
C PRO A 40 60.80 -18.34 -25.98
N ASP A 41 60.29 -19.48 -25.53
CA ASP A 41 58.92 -19.97 -25.72
C ASP A 41 58.19 -20.25 -24.38
N VAL A 42 58.43 -19.41 -23.38
CA VAL A 42 57.73 -19.48 -22.08
C VAL A 42 56.21 -19.48 -22.30
N ASP A 43 55.55 -20.54 -21.83
CA ASP A 43 54.08 -20.67 -21.85
C ASP A 43 53.40 -19.57 -21.00
N LEU A 44 52.95 -18.52 -21.69
CA LEU A 44 52.28 -17.37 -21.07
C LEU A 44 50.88 -17.74 -20.54
N GLU A 45 50.17 -18.67 -21.20
CA GLU A 45 48.84 -19.14 -20.79
C GLU A 45 48.93 -19.94 -19.47
N GLY A 46 50.02 -20.68 -19.28
CA GLY A 46 50.32 -21.36 -18.02
C GLY A 46 50.68 -20.43 -16.86
N ILE A 47 50.98 -19.15 -17.12
CA ILE A 47 51.33 -18.15 -16.11
C ILE A 47 50.14 -17.22 -15.79
N ILE A 48 49.44 -16.72 -16.81
CA ILE A 48 48.38 -15.73 -16.65
C ILE A 48 47.23 -16.29 -15.78
N GLY A 49 46.76 -15.49 -14.82
CA GLY A 49 45.72 -15.90 -13.88
C GLY A 49 46.14 -16.94 -12.83
N GLN A 50 47.39 -17.42 -12.86
CA GLN A 50 47.92 -18.39 -11.91
C GLN A 50 48.72 -17.74 -10.77
N PRO A 51 48.99 -18.46 -9.67
CA PRO A 51 49.81 -17.96 -8.58
C PRO A 51 51.23 -17.57 -9.02
N ALA A 52 51.70 -16.41 -8.55
CA ALA A 52 53.06 -15.93 -8.75
C ALA A 52 53.55 -15.21 -7.48
N THR A 53 54.83 -15.34 -7.19
CA THR A 53 55.45 -14.79 -5.98
C THR A 53 56.75 -14.07 -6.32
N LEU A 54 56.89 -12.83 -5.87
CA LEU A 54 58.18 -12.14 -5.78
C LEU A 54 58.62 -12.10 -4.32
N LYS A 55 59.80 -12.64 -4.02
CA LYS A 55 60.47 -12.49 -2.73
C LYS A 55 61.75 -11.71 -2.93
N ILE A 56 61.93 -10.66 -2.13
CA ILE A 56 63.12 -9.83 -2.13
C ILE A 56 63.81 -9.93 -0.77
N VAL A 57 65.13 -9.98 -0.75
CA VAL A 57 65.97 -9.86 0.45
C VAL A 57 66.98 -8.76 0.17
N HIS A 58 66.82 -7.61 0.85
CA HIS A 58 67.61 -6.41 0.56
C HIS A 58 69.09 -6.56 0.93
N GLY A 59 69.45 -7.53 1.78
CA GLY A 59 70.85 -7.95 1.98
C GLY A 59 71.69 -7.05 2.91
N THR A 60 71.08 -6.06 3.56
CA THR A 60 71.69 -5.22 4.61
C THR A 60 71.75 -5.99 5.94
N ALA A 61 72.96 -6.28 6.44
CA ALA A 61 73.18 -7.18 7.57
C ALA A 61 72.57 -6.73 8.92
N TYR A 62 72.24 -5.44 9.04
CA TYR A 62 71.74 -4.82 10.27
C TYR A 62 70.25 -4.42 10.22
N VAL A 63 69.48 -4.94 9.26
CA VAL A 63 68.02 -4.76 9.19
C VAL A 63 67.30 -5.91 9.89
N ALA A 64 66.26 -5.62 10.66
CA ALA A 64 65.42 -6.65 11.27
C ALA A 64 64.91 -7.64 10.20
N GLN A 65 64.97 -8.95 10.48
CA GLN A 65 64.63 -10.02 9.53
C GLN A 65 65.37 -9.95 8.16
N LEU A 66 66.59 -9.41 8.11
CA LEU A 66 67.42 -9.27 6.89
C LEU A 66 66.74 -8.46 5.76
N GLY A 67 65.70 -7.69 6.08
CA GLY A 67 64.94 -6.92 5.08
C GLY A 67 64.27 -7.79 4.01
N ALA A 68 63.77 -8.97 4.39
CA ALA A 68 63.05 -9.87 3.48
C ALA A 68 61.56 -9.48 3.39
N ARG A 69 61.03 -9.35 2.16
CA ARG A 69 59.60 -9.12 1.88
C ARG A 69 59.11 -10.10 0.81
N THR A 70 57.86 -10.54 0.90
CA THR A 70 57.30 -11.51 -0.04
C THR A 70 55.90 -11.10 -0.50
N TRP A 71 55.73 -10.93 -1.81
CA TRP A 71 54.45 -10.67 -2.46
C TRP A 71 54.00 -11.89 -3.23
N THR A 72 53.05 -12.62 -2.66
CA THR A 72 52.39 -13.75 -3.31
C THR A 72 51.02 -13.31 -3.80
N GLY A 73 50.73 -13.53 -5.07
CA GLY A 73 49.43 -13.22 -5.66
C GLY A 73 49.17 -13.93 -6.96
N VAL A 74 48.41 -13.29 -7.82
CA VAL A 74 48.01 -13.80 -9.13
C VAL A 74 48.74 -12.99 -10.20
N CYS A 75 49.26 -13.66 -11.23
CA CYS A 75 49.75 -12.97 -12.40
C CYS A 75 48.57 -12.37 -13.18
N THR A 76 48.46 -11.05 -13.19
CA THR A 76 47.37 -10.31 -13.84
C THR A 76 47.69 -9.89 -15.26
N HIS A 77 48.98 -9.92 -15.62
CA HIS A 77 49.47 -9.60 -16.95
C HIS A 77 50.84 -10.23 -17.12
N VAL A 78 51.06 -10.80 -18.30
CA VAL A 78 52.35 -11.31 -18.75
C VAL A 78 52.53 -10.96 -20.22
N GLU A 79 53.71 -10.51 -20.61
CA GLU A 79 54.08 -10.28 -22.00
C GLU A 79 55.54 -10.68 -22.25
N GLN A 80 55.84 -11.15 -23.46
CA GLN A 80 57.22 -11.25 -23.95
C GLN A 80 57.63 -9.87 -24.47
N ALA A 81 58.39 -9.12 -23.67
CA ALA A 81 58.79 -7.75 -23.97
C ALA A 81 59.85 -7.68 -25.08
N HIS A 82 60.76 -8.66 -25.17
CA HIS A 82 61.78 -8.71 -26.20
C HIS A 82 62.28 -10.15 -26.43
N GLY A 83 62.32 -10.61 -27.68
CA GLY A 83 62.96 -11.88 -28.06
C GLY A 83 64.31 -11.63 -28.74
N VAL A 84 65.38 -12.26 -28.26
CA VAL A 84 66.72 -12.16 -28.85
C VAL A 84 66.91 -13.32 -29.84
N THR A 85 67.25 -13.01 -31.10
CA THR A 85 67.70 -14.03 -32.05
C THR A 85 69.10 -14.50 -31.63
N PRO A 86 69.32 -15.78 -31.31
CA PRO A 86 70.62 -16.26 -30.83
C PRO A 86 71.70 -16.13 -31.91
N ILE A 87 72.88 -15.63 -31.52
CA ILE A 87 74.11 -15.69 -32.33
C ILE A 87 74.63 -17.15 -32.28
N PRO A 88 75.21 -17.71 -33.36
CA PRO A 88 75.80 -19.06 -33.32
C PRO A 88 76.76 -19.25 -32.12
N GLY A 89 76.43 -20.18 -31.22
CA GLY A 89 77.18 -20.45 -29.99
C GLY A 89 76.59 -19.85 -28.71
N GLN A 90 75.53 -19.04 -28.78
CA GLN A 90 74.78 -18.54 -27.62
C GLN A 90 73.37 -19.15 -27.55
N LYS A 91 72.85 -19.31 -26.34
CA LYS A 91 71.44 -19.68 -26.13
C LYS A 91 70.53 -18.51 -26.49
N ALA A 92 69.30 -18.82 -26.90
CA ALA A 92 68.27 -17.80 -27.08
C ALA A 92 67.92 -17.20 -25.71
N GLU A 93 67.82 -15.87 -25.60
CA GLU A 93 67.31 -15.20 -24.40
C GLU A 93 66.06 -14.42 -24.77
N SER A 94 65.06 -14.42 -23.88
CA SER A 94 63.90 -13.53 -24.00
C SER A 94 63.67 -12.78 -22.70
N SER A 95 63.21 -11.54 -22.82
CA SER A 95 62.79 -10.71 -21.70
C SER A 95 61.28 -10.69 -21.61
N TYR A 96 60.76 -10.81 -20.40
CA TYR A 96 59.34 -10.87 -20.08
C TYR A 96 58.99 -9.79 -19.08
N PHE A 97 57.78 -9.26 -19.19
CA PHE A 97 57.19 -8.36 -18.20
C PHE A 97 55.99 -9.04 -17.54
N LEU A 98 55.93 -9.02 -16.22
CA LEU A 98 54.88 -9.63 -15.41
C LEU A 98 54.30 -8.61 -14.43
N ARG A 99 53.00 -8.69 -14.18
CA ARG A 99 52.34 -7.99 -13.06
C ARG A 99 51.71 -8.97 -12.10
N ILE A 100 52.08 -8.88 -10.83
CA ILE A 100 51.49 -9.65 -9.74
C ILE A 100 50.61 -8.72 -8.91
N ALA A 101 49.37 -9.13 -8.66
CA ALA A 101 48.42 -8.44 -7.79
C ALA A 101 47.87 -9.44 -6.75
N PRO A 102 47.32 -9.00 -5.61
CA PRO A 102 46.74 -9.92 -4.64
C PRO A 102 45.58 -10.71 -5.25
N LYS A 103 45.26 -11.89 -4.71
CA LYS A 103 44.10 -12.69 -5.12
C LYS A 103 42.79 -11.88 -5.09
N THR A 104 42.67 -10.91 -4.18
CA THR A 104 41.53 -9.98 -4.12
C THR A 104 41.33 -9.16 -5.40
N TRP A 105 42.35 -9.00 -6.24
CA TRP A 105 42.22 -8.37 -7.56
C TRP A 105 41.19 -9.07 -8.45
N LEU A 106 40.99 -10.39 -8.30
CA LEU A 106 40.00 -11.14 -9.08
C LEU A 106 38.57 -10.60 -8.90
N LEU A 107 38.26 -9.97 -7.76
CA LEU A 107 36.97 -9.33 -7.51
C LEU A 107 36.69 -8.14 -8.46
N THR A 108 37.72 -7.59 -9.11
CA THR A 108 37.55 -6.55 -10.14
C THR A 108 36.97 -7.11 -11.44
N GLN A 109 37.04 -8.43 -11.64
CA GLN A 109 36.66 -9.11 -12.89
C GLN A 109 35.19 -9.52 -12.94
N ARG A 110 34.48 -9.55 -11.80
CA ARG A 110 33.04 -9.86 -11.73
C ARG A 110 32.25 -8.63 -11.35
N ARG A 111 31.16 -8.38 -12.09
CA ARG A 111 30.18 -7.32 -11.84
C ARG A 111 28.81 -7.96 -11.60
N GLY A 112 28.10 -7.50 -10.58
CA GLY A 112 26.90 -8.21 -10.09
C GLY A 112 25.76 -7.29 -9.66
N TYR A 113 24.61 -7.96 -9.45
CA TYR A 113 23.40 -7.41 -8.84
C TYR A 113 22.96 -8.36 -7.74
N ARG A 114 22.94 -7.90 -6.48
CA ARG A 114 22.66 -8.73 -5.31
C ARG A 114 22.03 -7.94 -4.20
N ILE A 115 21.21 -8.65 -3.42
CA ILE A 115 20.57 -8.15 -2.22
C ILE A 115 21.10 -8.94 -1.02
N TYR A 116 21.59 -8.24 -0.02
CA TYR A 116 21.98 -8.78 1.27
C TYR A 116 21.02 -8.23 2.33
N GLN A 117 20.48 -9.12 3.16
CA GLN A 117 19.47 -8.77 4.17
C GLN A 117 19.84 -9.38 5.51
N HIS A 118 19.58 -8.63 6.59
CA HIS A 118 19.76 -9.09 7.97
C HIS A 118 21.20 -9.55 8.28
N LEU A 119 22.20 -8.91 7.66
CA LEU A 119 23.63 -9.18 7.78
C LEU A 119 24.40 -7.92 8.16
N SER A 120 25.47 -8.08 8.96
CA SER A 120 26.42 -7.00 9.21
C SER A 120 27.36 -6.83 8.02
N ILE A 121 28.02 -5.66 7.90
CA ILE A 121 29.01 -5.45 6.83
C ILE A 121 30.10 -6.54 6.83
N PRO A 122 30.71 -6.92 7.98
CA PRO A 122 31.65 -8.05 8.01
C PRO A 122 31.08 -9.36 7.47
N ASP A 123 29.83 -9.70 7.80
CA ASP A 123 29.19 -10.93 7.32
C ASP A 123 28.93 -10.89 5.80
N ILE A 124 28.60 -9.71 5.26
CA ILE A 124 28.47 -9.49 3.80
C ILE A 124 29.82 -9.72 3.12
N LEU A 125 30.91 -9.18 3.68
CA LEU A 125 32.25 -9.34 3.10
C LEU A 125 32.74 -10.78 3.18
N ASP A 126 32.46 -11.50 4.27
CA ASP A 126 32.76 -12.94 4.37
C ASP A 126 32.06 -13.74 3.27
N LYS A 127 30.75 -13.49 3.07
CA LYS A 127 29.99 -14.17 2.01
C LYS A 127 30.56 -13.85 0.63
N LEU A 128 30.85 -12.57 0.35
CA LEU A 128 31.39 -12.13 -0.92
C LEU A 128 32.78 -12.75 -1.21
N LEU A 129 33.70 -12.68 -0.25
CA LEU A 129 35.08 -13.19 -0.41
C LEU A 129 35.12 -14.73 -0.43
N GLY A 130 34.23 -15.39 0.31
CA GLY A 130 34.12 -16.84 0.32
C GLY A 130 33.79 -17.44 -1.06
N GLU A 131 33.00 -16.74 -1.89
CA GLU A 131 32.72 -17.15 -3.27
C GLU A 131 33.97 -17.16 -4.17
N TRP A 132 35.00 -16.41 -3.82
CA TRP A 132 36.30 -16.38 -4.50
C TRP A 132 37.35 -17.30 -3.85
N GLY A 133 36.95 -18.06 -2.82
CA GLY A 133 37.85 -18.85 -2.00
C GLY A 133 38.91 -17.99 -1.33
N ILE A 134 38.53 -16.80 -0.85
CA ILE A 134 39.37 -15.88 -0.07
C ILE A 134 38.83 -15.88 1.36
N ALA A 135 39.66 -16.28 2.31
CA ALA A 135 39.33 -16.28 3.73
C ALA A 135 40.04 -15.09 4.41
N PRO A 136 39.35 -13.96 4.66
CA PRO A 136 39.97 -12.77 5.22
C PRO A 136 40.40 -12.98 6.67
N THR A 137 41.44 -12.24 7.08
CA THR A 137 41.80 -12.10 8.50
C THR A 137 41.08 -10.88 9.09
N TRP A 138 40.38 -11.07 10.21
CA TRP A 138 39.64 -10.00 10.88
C TRP A 138 40.36 -9.55 12.16
N LYS A 139 40.70 -8.26 12.25
CA LYS A 139 41.19 -7.57 13.45
C LYS A 139 40.22 -6.47 13.86
N ILE A 140 38.96 -6.86 14.06
CA ILE A 140 37.86 -5.97 14.47
C ILE A 140 37.06 -6.62 15.59
N ASP A 141 36.32 -5.81 16.35
CA ASP A 141 35.24 -6.32 17.21
C ASP A 141 33.95 -6.42 16.40
N ARG A 142 33.55 -7.63 16.00
CA ARG A 142 32.33 -7.85 15.20
C ARG A 142 31.06 -7.34 15.90
N GLY A 143 30.99 -7.36 17.23
CA GLY A 143 29.83 -6.89 17.98
C GLY A 143 29.55 -5.39 17.80
N SER A 144 30.55 -4.61 17.37
CA SER A 144 30.45 -3.18 17.11
C SER A 144 29.79 -2.84 15.76
N TYR A 145 29.50 -3.83 14.92
CA TYR A 145 28.92 -3.63 13.59
C TYR A 145 27.50 -4.21 13.55
N PRO A 146 26.45 -3.37 13.54
CA PRO A 146 25.09 -3.85 13.54
C PRO A 146 24.73 -4.53 12.23
N LYS A 147 23.73 -5.39 12.27
CA LYS A 147 23.12 -5.94 11.06
C LYS A 147 22.31 -4.86 10.35
N LEU A 148 22.25 -4.95 9.03
CA LEU A 148 21.50 -4.06 8.18
C LEU A 148 20.26 -4.80 7.66
N GLU A 149 19.11 -4.12 7.61
CA GLU A 149 17.89 -4.70 7.03
C GLU A 149 18.09 -5.06 5.56
N TYR A 150 18.71 -4.14 4.81
CA TYR A 150 18.78 -4.20 3.36
C TYR A 150 20.05 -3.52 2.84
N LYS A 151 20.82 -4.23 2.01
CA LYS A 151 22.03 -3.72 1.38
C LYS A 151 22.18 -4.30 -0.03
N VAL A 152 22.36 -3.44 -1.02
CA VAL A 152 22.34 -3.84 -2.43
C VAL A 152 23.70 -3.61 -3.08
N GLN A 153 24.22 -4.63 -3.78
CA GLN A 153 25.26 -4.48 -4.79
C GLN A 153 24.54 -4.24 -6.13
N TYR A 154 24.71 -3.07 -6.74
CA TYR A 154 23.95 -2.71 -7.95
C TYR A 154 24.86 -2.33 -9.11
N GLY A 155 25.09 -3.28 -10.03
CA GLY A 155 25.86 -3.02 -11.24
C GLY A 155 27.24 -2.46 -10.92
N GLU A 156 27.93 -3.02 -9.92
CA GLU A 156 29.29 -2.66 -9.53
C GLU A 156 30.14 -3.92 -9.39
N SER A 157 31.47 -3.80 -9.48
CA SER A 157 32.34 -4.96 -9.30
C SER A 157 32.31 -5.42 -7.85
N ASP A 158 32.63 -6.68 -7.59
CA ASP A 158 32.74 -7.18 -6.22
C ASP A 158 33.79 -6.40 -5.42
N TYR A 159 34.86 -5.96 -6.10
CA TYR A 159 35.89 -5.14 -5.47
C TYR A 159 35.35 -3.76 -5.09
N ALA A 160 34.62 -3.09 -5.98
CA ALA A 160 34.02 -1.79 -5.68
C ALA A 160 33.00 -1.91 -4.53
N PHE A 161 32.19 -2.96 -4.53
CA PHE A 161 31.24 -3.24 -3.46
C PHE A 161 31.95 -3.47 -2.11
N MET A 162 32.97 -4.33 -2.08
CA MET A 162 33.79 -4.58 -0.89
C MET A 162 34.43 -3.30 -0.38
N SER A 163 35.09 -2.53 -1.25
CA SER A 163 35.82 -1.32 -0.89
C SER A 163 34.88 -0.27 -0.30
N ARG A 164 33.75 0.06 -0.94
CA ARG A 164 32.82 1.05 -0.38
C ARG A 164 32.20 0.60 0.96
N LEU A 165 31.98 -0.70 1.15
CA LEU A 165 31.47 -1.23 2.42
C LEU A 165 32.52 -1.15 3.53
N ALA A 166 33.78 -1.48 3.24
CA ALA A 166 34.89 -1.31 4.17
C ALA A 166 35.10 0.17 4.54
N GLU A 167 35.02 1.06 3.55
CA GLU A 167 35.07 2.52 3.75
C GLU A 167 33.90 3.01 4.63
N GLU A 168 32.67 2.54 4.38
CA GLU A 168 31.46 2.87 5.14
C GLU A 168 31.52 2.38 6.61
N ALA A 169 31.98 1.15 6.80
CA ALA A 169 32.20 0.57 8.12
C ALA A 169 33.39 1.21 8.85
N GLY A 170 34.33 1.79 8.09
CA GLY A 170 35.52 2.46 8.57
C GLY A 170 36.63 1.51 9.03
N PHE A 171 36.67 0.29 8.51
CA PHE A 171 37.84 -0.57 8.66
C PHE A 171 38.67 -0.56 7.37
N ALA A 172 39.98 -0.48 7.53
CA ALA A 172 40.93 -0.50 6.45
C ALA A 172 41.34 -1.94 6.13
N PHE A 173 41.95 -2.18 4.98
CA PHE A 173 42.57 -3.46 4.68
C PHE A 173 44.03 -3.35 4.24
N THR A 174 44.83 -4.38 4.55
CA THR A 174 46.25 -4.51 4.16
C THR A 174 46.58 -5.95 3.76
N PHE A 175 47.78 -6.16 3.22
CA PHE A 175 48.33 -7.45 2.80
C PHE A 175 49.68 -7.70 3.50
N PRO A 176 49.69 -8.25 4.73
CA PRO A 176 50.92 -8.52 5.47
C PRO A 176 51.74 -9.68 4.85
N ASP A 177 53.07 -9.66 5.03
CA ASP A 177 53.98 -10.68 4.47
C ASP A 177 53.68 -12.11 4.96
N GLU A 178 53.32 -12.25 6.24
CA GLU A 178 52.85 -13.50 6.85
C GLU A 178 51.43 -13.84 6.33
N GLY A 179 51.33 -14.22 5.05
CA GLY A 179 50.06 -14.56 4.39
C GLY A 179 49.96 -14.15 2.92
N GLY A 180 50.89 -13.35 2.41
CA GLY A 180 50.95 -12.93 1.01
C GLY A 180 49.64 -12.27 0.52
N SER A 181 48.87 -12.98 -0.30
CA SER A 181 47.57 -12.51 -0.82
C SER A 181 46.43 -12.42 0.20
N ASN A 182 46.67 -12.80 1.45
CA ASN A 182 45.61 -12.81 2.45
C ASN A 182 45.25 -11.39 2.90
N ILE A 183 44.04 -10.95 2.57
CA ILE A 183 43.52 -9.64 2.97
C ILE A 183 43.23 -9.62 4.49
N THR A 184 43.71 -8.57 5.16
CA THR A 184 43.45 -8.36 6.60
C THR A 184 42.65 -7.08 6.82
N PHE A 185 41.47 -7.17 7.43
CA PHE A 185 40.65 -6.02 7.79
C PHE A 185 40.92 -5.56 9.23
N ASN A 186 41.06 -4.26 9.47
CA ASN A 186 41.37 -3.68 10.78
C ASN A 186 40.78 -2.26 10.93
N ASP A 187 40.05 -2.01 12.03
CA ASP A 187 39.47 -0.70 12.37
C ASP A 187 40.30 0.12 13.38
N LYS A 188 41.44 -0.43 13.83
CA LYS A 188 42.37 0.20 14.78
C LYS A 188 43.80 0.11 14.27
N LEU A 189 43.99 0.38 12.97
CA LEU A 189 45.32 0.32 12.34
C LEU A 189 46.35 1.24 13.03
N HIS A 190 45.91 2.37 13.56
CA HIS A 190 46.70 3.32 14.36
C HIS A 190 47.14 2.80 15.74
N GLN A 191 46.65 1.63 16.16
CA GLN A 191 47.04 0.92 17.40
C GLN A 191 47.70 -0.43 17.08
N GLY A 192 48.15 -0.61 15.83
CA GLY A 192 48.82 -1.82 15.38
C GLY A 192 50.17 -2.08 16.07
N PRO A 193 50.81 -3.23 15.78
CA PRO A 193 52.14 -3.51 16.28
C PRO A 193 53.15 -2.52 15.71
N LYS A 194 54.10 -2.08 16.55
CA LYS A 194 55.24 -1.28 16.12
C LYS A 194 56.26 -2.14 15.38
N ARG A 195 56.97 -1.53 14.43
CA ARG A 195 58.13 -2.11 13.74
C ARG A 195 59.15 -2.59 14.77
N GLY A 196 59.73 -3.77 14.54
CA GLY A 196 60.90 -4.23 15.30
C GLY A 196 62.15 -3.40 14.98
N GLY A 197 63.18 -3.44 15.83
CA GLY A 197 64.47 -2.78 15.55
C GLY A 197 64.62 -1.33 16.05
N GLY A 198 63.55 -0.71 16.57
CA GLY A 198 63.59 0.64 17.14
C GLY A 198 63.37 1.76 16.11
N PRO A 199 63.55 3.04 16.50
CA PRO A 199 63.37 4.19 15.60
C PRO A 199 64.31 4.14 14.40
N LEU A 200 63.79 4.47 13.22
CA LEU A 200 64.56 4.60 11.99
C LEU A 200 65.35 5.92 12.03
N PRO A 201 66.69 5.91 12.07
CA PRO A 201 67.44 7.14 12.26
C PRO A 201 67.38 8.03 11.02
N TYR A 202 67.16 9.33 11.23
CA TYR A 202 67.23 10.31 10.17
C TYR A 202 68.69 10.55 9.75
N VAL A 203 68.96 10.44 8.45
CA VAL A 203 70.26 10.73 7.85
C VAL A 203 70.04 11.60 6.60
N GLU A 204 70.57 12.82 6.63
CA GLU A 204 70.41 13.78 5.52
C GLU A 204 71.04 13.26 4.22
N GLU A 205 72.30 12.82 4.29
CA GLU A 205 73.04 12.21 3.19
C GLU A 205 73.47 10.79 3.58
N PRO A 206 72.64 9.77 3.32
CA PRO A 206 72.95 8.40 3.72
C PRO A 206 74.09 7.82 2.89
N ASN A 207 75.06 7.18 3.57
CA ASN A 207 76.05 6.33 2.92
C ASN A 207 75.53 4.88 2.88
N GLN A 208 75.15 4.39 1.70
CA GLN A 208 74.61 3.04 1.55
C GLN A 208 75.62 1.93 1.89
N GLU A 209 76.92 2.16 1.74
CA GLU A 209 77.98 1.20 2.12
C GLU A 209 78.04 0.95 3.63
N SER A 210 77.44 1.82 4.44
CA SER A 210 77.42 1.65 5.90
C SER A 210 76.51 0.52 6.37
N GLU A 211 75.65 -0.02 5.49
CA GLU A 211 74.66 -1.07 5.76
C GLU A 211 73.75 -0.79 6.98
N LYS A 212 73.60 0.49 7.37
CA LYS A 212 72.72 0.93 8.45
C LYS A 212 71.35 1.35 7.92
N GLU A 213 70.33 1.15 8.75
CA GLU A 213 68.98 1.65 8.48
C GLU A 213 68.96 3.17 8.47
N PHE A 214 68.20 3.79 7.57
CA PHE A 214 67.99 5.24 7.58
C PHE A 214 66.61 5.67 7.04
N ALA A 215 66.18 6.86 7.48
CA ALA A 215 65.20 7.68 6.77
C ALA A 215 65.90 8.94 6.25
N THR A 216 65.69 9.29 4.99
CA THR A 216 66.20 10.53 4.39
C THR A 216 65.07 11.26 3.67
N ARG A 217 65.34 12.50 3.22
CA ARG A 217 64.38 13.33 2.47
C ARG A 217 63.00 13.41 3.13
N VAL A 218 63.01 13.52 4.45
CA VAL A 218 61.80 13.57 5.27
C VAL A 218 61.08 14.91 5.00
N ARG A 219 59.81 14.82 4.62
CA ARG A 219 58.94 15.94 4.25
C ARG A 219 57.68 15.88 5.10
N LEU A 220 57.54 16.85 6.01
CA LEU A 220 56.30 17.07 6.76
C LEU A 220 55.39 18.02 5.97
N SER A 221 54.13 17.66 5.78
CA SER A 221 53.14 18.51 5.12
C SER A 221 51.85 18.63 5.92
N HIS A 222 51.24 19.80 5.83
CA HIS A 222 49.94 20.13 6.43
C HIS A 222 48.98 20.60 5.34
N GLU A 223 47.75 20.12 5.36
CA GLU A 223 46.70 20.55 4.44
C GLU A 223 45.43 20.91 5.20
N VAL A 224 44.74 21.96 4.75
CA VAL A 224 43.42 22.32 5.28
C VAL A 224 42.43 21.22 4.91
N ARG A 225 41.69 20.71 5.90
CA ARG A 225 40.66 19.70 5.70
C ARG A 225 39.36 20.11 6.41
N PRO A 226 38.19 19.63 5.94
CA PRO A 226 36.94 19.79 6.68
C PRO A 226 37.09 19.37 8.14
N GLY A 227 36.45 20.11 9.05
CA GLY A 227 36.50 19.86 10.49
C GLY A 227 35.20 19.32 11.08
N VAL A 228 34.09 19.36 10.34
CA VAL A 228 32.79 18.83 10.78
C VAL A 228 32.16 18.01 9.66
N HIS A 229 31.57 16.88 10.00
CA HIS A 229 30.71 16.10 9.13
C HIS A 229 29.33 15.93 9.79
N THR A 230 28.29 16.29 9.06
CA THR A 230 26.90 16.20 9.53
C THR A 230 26.09 15.40 8.53
N MET A 231 25.41 14.37 9.01
CA MET A 231 24.51 13.54 8.24
C MET A 231 23.08 13.75 8.74
N ARG A 232 22.13 13.94 7.83
CA ARG A 232 20.69 13.95 8.13
C ARG A 232 20.01 12.76 7.45
N ASP A 233 19.10 12.15 8.19
CA ASP A 233 18.24 11.05 7.74
C ASP A 233 16.77 11.39 8.07
N TYR A 234 15.83 10.59 7.58
CA TYR A 234 14.41 10.73 7.81
C TYR A 234 13.79 9.37 8.16
N ASP A 235 13.22 9.28 9.35
CA ASP A 235 12.45 8.12 9.79
C ASP A 235 10.95 8.39 9.62
N PHE A 236 10.31 7.69 8.69
CA PHE A 236 8.87 7.83 8.47
C PHE A 236 8.03 7.33 9.66
N ARG A 237 8.61 6.52 10.56
CA ARG A 237 7.95 6.08 11.80
C ARG A 237 7.97 7.16 12.88
N ARG A 238 8.90 8.13 12.77
CA ARG A 238 9.06 9.28 13.67
C ARG A 238 9.20 10.57 12.85
N PRO A 239 8.19 10.96 12.05
CA PRO A 239 8.34 11.99 11.01
C PRO A 239 8.67 13.39 11.54
N SER A 240 8.37 13.69 12.81
CA SER A 240 8.73 14.96 13.48
C SER A 240 10.10 14.94 14.14
N TYR A 241 10.74 13.78 14.25
CA TYR A 241 12.04 13.66 14.89
C TYR A 241 13.14 14.09 13.93
N GLU A 242 13.93 15.08 14.35
CA GLU A 242 15.08 15.54 13.58
C GLU A 242 16.27 14.60 13.78
N LEU A 243 16.39 13.64 12.88
CA LEU A 243 17.40 12.61 12.97
C LEU A 243 18.74 13.09 12.37
N PHE A 244 19.72 13.31 13.24
CA PHE A 244 21.05 13.83 12.88
C PHE A 244 22.20 13.00 13.44
N GLY A 245 23.23 12.81 12.63
CA GLY A 245 24.53 12.29 13.07
C GLY A 245 25.59 13.35 12.82
N GLN A 246 26.12 13.96 13.88
CA GLN A 246 27.17 14.98 13.77
C GLN A 246 28.46 14.51 14.44
N SER A 247 29.58 14.63 13.73
CA SER A 247 30.90 14.35 14.28
C SER A 247 31.33 15.41 15.29
N THR A 248 32.21 15.05 16.22
CA THR A 248 32.91 16.04 17.05
C THR A 248 33.67 17.05 16.17
N PRO A 249 33.44 18.36 16.32
CA PRO A 249 34.16 19.38 15.55
C PRO A 249 35.67 19.36 15.79
N ALA A 250 36.44 19.56 14.71
CA ALA A 250 37.86 19.85 14.81
C ALA A 250 38.11 21.22 15.47
N PRO A 251 39.34 21.53 15.91
CA PRO A 251 39.68 22.87 16.39
C PRO A 251 39.54 23.96 15.32
N SER A 252 39.37 25.20 15.76
CA SER A 252 39.29 26.38 14.89
C SER A 252 40.58 26.60 14.08
N PRO A 253 40.51 27.07 12.81
CA PRO A 253 39.33 27.55 12.06
C PRO A 253 38.56 26.45 11.29
N GLU A 254 39.01 25.19 11.37
CA GLU A 254 38.42 24.11 10.57
C GLU A 254 37.06 23.65 11.09
N ASP A 255 36.71 24.01 12.33
CA ASP A 255 35.40 23.82 12.96
C ASP A 255 34.24 24.39 12.12
N ARG A 256 34.53 25.39 11.27
CA ARG A 256 33.55 26.02 10.37
C ARG A 256 33.42 25.33 9.01
N TYR A 257 34.32 24.42 8.66
CA TYR A 257 34.35 23.74 7.36
C TYR A 257 33.51 22.48 7.41
N GLU A 258 32.20 22.65 7.48
CA GLU A 258 31.23 21.57 7.54
C GLU A 258 31.06 20.86 6.18
N GLN A 259 30.88 19.55 6.23
CA GLN A 259 30.37 18.73 5.15
C GLN A 259 29.01 18.17 5.57
N TYR A 260 27.95 18.77 5.04
CA TYR A 260 26.57 18.37 5.31
C TYR A 260 26.05 17.43 4.23
N HIS A 261 25.45 16.31 4.64
CA HIS A 261 24.92 15.30 3.74
C HIS A 261 23.52 14.84 4.17
N TYR A 262 22.59 14.79 3.22
CA TYR A 262 21.29 14.15 3.41
C TYR A 262 21.31 12.77 2.75
N HIS A 263 21.21 11.71 3.56
CA HIS A 263 21.24 10.32 3.09
C HIS A 263 20.12 9.51 3.76
N PRO A 264 18.94 9.46 3.13
CA PRO A 264 17.81 8.68 3.64
C PRO A 264 18.15 7.20 3.83
N ALA A 265 17.64 6.61 4.90
CA ALA A 265 17.87 5.23 5.34
C ALA A 265 19.33 4.89 5.73
N SER A 266 20.25 5.86 5.75
CA SER A 266 21.65 5.59 6.10
C SER A 266 21.87 5.24 7.58
N PHE A 267 20.90 5.55 8.45
CA PHE A 267 20.92 5.25 9.88
C PHE A 267 20.09 4.01 10.25
N LEU A 268 19.49 3.35 9.26
CA LEU A 268 18.64 2.19 9.46
C LEU A 268 19.48 0.94 9.76
N VAL A 269 19.35 0.40 10.96
CA VAL A 269 20.08 -0.78 11.44
C VAL A 269 19.18 -1.67 12.26
N GLU A 270 19.53 -2.94 12.40
CA GLU A 270 18.84 -3.83 13.33
C GLU A 270 19.26 -3.56 14.77
N GLY A 271 18.26 -3.52 15.65
CA GLY A 271 18.47 -3.27 17.07
C GLY A 271 17.36 -3.87 17.94
N LYS A 272 17.28 -3.39 19.18
CA LYS A 272 16.20 -3.76 20.10
C LYS A 272 15.06 -2.75 19.94
N GLY A 273 13.92 -3.18 19.40
CA GLY A 273 12.70 -2.36 19.31
C GLY A 273 11.60 -2.85 20.24
N ASP A 274 10.56 -2.03 20.40
CA ASP A 274 9.47 -2.19 21.37
C ASP A 274 8.23 -2.95 20.84
N GLY A 275 8.32 -3.56 19.65
CA GLY A 275 7.29 -4.48 19.13
C GLY A 275 6.02 -3.82 18.57
N ASN A 276 6.01 -2.50 18.36
CA ASN A 276 4.83 -1.77 17.89
C ASN A 276 4.47 -1.99 16.40
N THR A 277 5.33 -2.65 15.62
CA THR A 277 5.09 -2.95 14.19
C THR A 277 5.42 -4.43 13.90
N PRO A 278 4.67 -5.37 14.52
CA PRO A 278 5.05 -6.79 14.52
C PRO A 278 5.11 -7.43 13.14
N VAL A 279 4.29 -6.99 12.17
CA VAL A 279 4.35 -7.54 10.80
C VAL A 279 5.59 -7.04 10.08
N ALA A 280 5.94 -5.77 10.26
CA ALA A 280 7.16 -5.18 9.73
C ALA A 280 8.46 -5.82 10.29
N ASP A 281 8.37 -6.44 11.47
CA ASP A 281 9.51 -6.97 12.24
C ASP A 281 9.68 -8.49 12.09
N ASP A 282 8.94 -9.13 11.18
CA ASP A 282 8.89 -10.59 10.98
C ASP A 282 10.25 -11.26 10.72
N LYS A 283 11.24 -10.51 10.20
CA LYS A 283 12.59 -11.02 9.86
C LYS A 283 13.73 -10.36 10.62
N GLY A 284 13.44 -9.27 11.30
CA GLY A 284 14.44 -8.46 12.00
C GLY A 284 13.85 -7.11 12.38
N ILE A 285 14.27 -6.58 13.51
CA ILE A 285 13.77 -5.30 14.02
C ILE A 285 14.72 -4.20 13.54
N ALA A 286 14.43 -3.63 12.38
CA ALA A 286 15.21 -2.54 11.80
C ALA A 286 14.63 -1.17 12.15
N ARG A 287 15.42 -0.30 12.76
CA ARG A 287 15.05 1.06 13.17
C ARG A 287 16.16 2.04 12.84
N HIS A 288 15.79 3.31 12.64
CA HIS A 288 16.78 4.36 12.51
C HIS A 288 17.41 4.62 13.87
N ASP A 289 18.73 4.54 13.95
CA ASP A 289 19.50 4.74 15.17
C ASP A 289 20.43 5.96 15.06
N GLU A 290 20.19 6.95 15.93
CA GLU A 290 20.94 8.20 15.90
C GLU A 290 22.40 8.02 16.32
N ALA A 291 22.67 7.12 17.28
CA ALA A 291 24.03 6.84 17.74
C ALA A 291 24.86 6.21 16.63
N PHE A 292 24.28 5.31 15.83
CA PHE A 292 24.88 4.75 14.64
C PHE A 292 25.15 5.84 13.59
N GLY A 293 24.20 6.75 13.36
CA GLY A 293 24.38 7.93 12.50
C GLY A 293 25.53 8.83 12.93
N LYS A 294 25.64 9.13 14.23
CA LYS A 294 26.78 9.86 14.81
C LYS A 294 28.10 9.12 14.57
N GLY A 295 28.14 7.82 14.81
CA GLY A 295 29.32 6.99 14.55
C GLY A 295 29.74 6.99 13.08
N ARG A 296 28.79 6.99 12.14
CA ARG A 296 29.10 7.16 10.70
C ARG A 296 29.73 8.51 10.41
N ALA A 297 29.19 9.58 10.97
CA ALA A 297 29.73 10.94 10.78
C ALA A 297 31.15 11.07 11.35
N GLU A 298 31.40 10.50 12.54
CA GLU A 298 32.75 10.42 13.15
C GLU A 298 33.74 9.68 12.24
N ARG A 299 33.35 8.52 11.68
CA ARG A 299 34.23 7.77 10.76
C ARG A 299 34.50 8.54 9.48
N ALA A 300 33.48 9.19 8.92
CA ALA A 300 33.61 9.97 7.68
C ALA A 300 34.55 11.18 7.85
N ILE A 301 34.48 11.90 8.97
CA ILE A 301 35.39 13.04 9.20
C ILE A 301 36.82 12.58 9.42
N LEU A 302 37.04 11.46 10.13
CA LEU A 302 38.37 10.87 10.32
C LEU A 302 38.99 10.48 8.98
N GLY A 303 38.23 9.81 8.10
CA GLY A 303 38.70 9.43 6.76
C GLY A 303 39.06 10.63 5.87
N ARG A 304 38.28 11.72 5.94
CA ARG A 304 38.57 12.97 5.20
C ARG A 304 39.80 13.71 5.71
N ARG A 305 40.21 13.48 6.96
CA ARG A 305 41.32 14.16 7.63
C ARG A 305 42.64 13.38 7.64
N VAL A 306 42.68 12.14 7.10
CA VAL A 306 43.91 11.33 6.97
C VAL A 306 45.06 12.10 6.32
N GLY A 307 44.79 12.96 5.33
CA GLY A 307 45.81 13.76 4.62
C GLY A 307 46.12 15.13 5.25
N ARG A 308 45.52 15.48 6.41
CA ARG A 308 45.71 16.79 7.04
C ARG A 308 47.15 16.99 7.52
N LYS A 309 47.77 15.95 8.09
CA LYS A 309 49.16 15.95 8.58
C LYS A 309 49.82 14.65 8.16
N GLN A 310 50.85 14.73 7.33
CA GLN A 310 51.51 13.54 6.76
C GLN A 310 53.01 13.74 6.61
N VAL A 311 53.74 12.63 6.63
CA VAL A 311 55.21 12.57 6.48
C VAL A 311 55.52 11.70 5.26
N ALA A 312 56.26 12.24 4.29
CA ALA A 312 56.83 11.48 3.18
C ALA A 312 58.34 11.37 3.37
N PHE A 313 58.94 10.23 3.07
CA PHE A 313 60.38 10.00 3.29
C PHE A 313 60.89 8.92 2.34
N ASP A 314 62.20 8.93 2.10
CA ASP A 314 62.91 7.86 1.42
C ASP A 314 63.68 7.02 2.46
N THR A 315 63.85 5.73 2.20
CA THR A 315 64.51 4.80 3.12
C THR A 315 65.23 3.68 2.38
N ASN A 316 65.97 2.85 3.10
CA ASN A 316 66.56 1.60 2.63
C ASN A 316 65.96 0.36 3.32
N VAL A 317 64.94 0.51 4.17
CA VAL A 317 64.28 -0.62 4.83
C VAL A 317 62.97 -0.96 4.12
N PRO A 318 62.81 -2.18 3.59
CA PRO A 318 61.58 -2.57 2.91
C PRO A 318 60.47 -3.02 3.87
N ASP A 319 60.73 -3.09 5.18
CA ASP A 319 59.80 -3.55 6.22
C ASP A 319 58.89 -2.45 6.79
N VAL A 320 59.02 -1.20 6.33
CA VAL A 320 58.03 -0.12 6.55
C VAL A 320 56.82 -0.31 5.63
N ALA A 321 56.17 -1.48 5.72
CA ALA A 321 55.01 -1.85 4.92
C ALA A 321 53.76 -1.03 5.29
N PRO A 322 52.80 -0.83 4.36
CA PRO A 322 51.52 -0.23 4.72
C PRO A 322 50.82 -0.97 5.87
N GLY A 323 50.42 -0.22 6.90
CA GLY A 323 49.86 -0.76 8.14
C GLY A 323 50.84 -0.89 9.30
N VAL A 324 52.15 -0.74 9.07
CA VAL A 324 53.18 -0.77 10.11
C VAL A 324 53.27 0.59 10.82
N ILE A 325 53.46 0.55 12.15
CA ILE A 325 53.74 1.74 12.96
C ILE A 325 55.23 1.82 13.24
N PHE A 326 55.85 2.98 13.06
CA PHE A 326 57.27 3.21 13.31
C PHE A 326 57.54 4.64 13.80
N ASN A 327 58.80 4.93 14.14
CA ASN A 327 59.28 6.26 14.53
C ASN A 327 60.47 6.65 13.65
N ILE A 328 60.63 7.94 13.36
CA ILE A 328 61.86 8.48 12.75
C ILE A 328 62.66 9.16 13.86
N GLY A 329 63.80 8.59 14.20
CA GLY A 329 64.68 9.11 15.24
C GLY A 329 65.63 10.19 14.74
N GLN A 330 66.18 10.98 15.67
CA GLN A 330 67.23 11.98 15.39
C GLN A 330 66.87 13.06 14.35
N HIS A 331 65.58 13.20 14.00
CA HIS A 331 65.13 14.25 13.08
C HIS A 331 65.07 15.61 13.81
N PRO A 332 65.49 16.73 13.17
CA PRO A 332 65.57 18.04 13.84
C PRO A 332 64.22 18.69 14.13
N HIS A 333 63.15 18.28 13.44
CA HIS A 333 61.81 18.86 13.61
C HIS A 333 61.09 18.28 14.84
N PRO A 334 60.53 19.09 15.75
CA PRO A 334 59.98 18.62 17.04
C PRO A 334 58.81 17.65 16.90
N ASP A 335 57.99 17.79 15.85
CA ASP A 335 56.89 16.87 15.58
C ASP A 335 57.34 15.48 15.07
N ILE A 336 58.61 15.29 14.74
CA ILE A 336 59.16 14.03 14.20
C ILE A 336 60.31 13.60 15.10
N GLY A 337 60.15 12.48 15.80
CA GLY A 337 61.18 11.98 16.71
C GLY A 337 60.84 10.61 17.29
N ASP A 338 61.67 10.15 18.23
CA ASP A 338 61.57 8.81 18.84
C ASP A 338 60.24 8.55 19.58
N GLY A 339 59.53 9.60 19.99
CA GLY A 339 58.24 9.52 20.68
C GLY A 339 57.01 9.64 19.77
N THR A 340 57.19 9.93 18.48
CA THR A 340 56.08 10.19 17.55
C THR A 340 55.82 9.00 16.67
N ASP A 341 54.74 8.27 16.95
CA ASP A 341 54.33 7.11 16.18
C ASP A 341 53.70 7.53 14.84
N LEU A 342 54.22 6.95 13.75
CA LEU A 342 53.79 7.15 12.38
C LEU A 342 53.26 5.83 11.82
N LEU A 343 52.05 5.84 11.28
CA LEU A 343 51.43 4.74 10.55
C LEU A 343 51.74 4.87 9.06
N VAL A 344 52.42 3.89 8.49
CA VAL A 344 52.67 3.85 7.04
C VAL A 344 51.37 3.58 6.28
N LEU A 345 51.09 4.43 5.29
CA LEU A 345 49.94 4.29 4.41
C LEU A 345 50.31 3.80 3.02
N GLU A 346 51.48 4.16 2.51
CA GLU A 346 51.91 3.86 1.15
C GLU A 346 53.41 3.56 1.13
N LEU A 347 53.80 2.62 0.27
CA LEU A 347 55.19 2.23 0.02
C LEU A 347 55.38 2.01 -1.48
N SER A 348 56.46 2.55 -2.02
CA SER A 348 56.94 2.25 -3.37
C SER A 348 58.39 1.78 -3.28
N ILE A 349 58.70 0.65 -3.90
CA ILE A 349 60.05 0.10 -4.02
C ILE A 349 60.37 -0.01 -5.50
N GLU A 350 61.46 0.58 -5.94
CA GLU A 350 62.01 0.38 -7.27
C GLU A 350 63.45 -0.10 -7.18
N GLY A 351 63.79 -1.16 -7.89
CA GLY A 351 65.14 -1.73 -7.80
C GLY A 351 65.53 -2.63 -8.97
N SER A 352 66.84 -2.86 -9.06
CA SER A 352 67.47 -3.83 -9.96
C SER A 352 68.49 -4.67 -9.17
N PRO A 353 68.98 -5.82 -9.70
CA PRO A 353 70.03 -6.59 -9.04
C PRO A 353 71.39 -5.88 -8.93
N GLN A 354 71.65 -4.89 -9.79
CA GLN A 354 72.95 -4.23 -9.95
C GLN A 354 72.97 -2.77 -9.47
N ASP A 355 71.80 -2.17 -9.29
CA ASP A 355 71.65 -0.76 -8.91
C ASP A 355 71.11 -0.62 -7.48
N GLU A 356 71.29 0.56 -6.91
CA GLU A 356 70.67 0.95 -5.64
C GLU A 356 69.14 0.95 -5.73
N TRP A 357 68.47 0.58 -4.65
CA TRP A 357 67.01 0.59 -4.59
C TRP A 357 66.51 1.94 -4.09
N VAL A 358 65.42 2.40 -4.68
CA VAL A 358 64.70 3.59 -4.23
C VAL A 358 63.46 3.11 -3.49
N ILE A 359 63.41 3.34 -2.17
CA ILE A 359 62.23 3.06 -1.36
C ILE A 359 61.68 4.39 -0.87
N SER A 360 60.45 4.70 -1.27
CA SER A 360 59.73 5.90 -0.83
C SER A 360 58.45 5.50 -0.11
N ALA A 361 58.16 6.15 1.01
CA ALA A 361 57.00 5.85 1.82
C ALA A 361 56.26 7.12 2.27
N ARG A 362 54.97 6.95 2.57
CA ARG A 362 54.11 7.99 3.14
C ARG A 362 53.44 7.47 4.39
N ALA A 363 53.50 8.25 5.46
CA ALA A 363 52.94 7.92 6.75
C ALA A 363 52.11 9.06 7.35
N VAL A 364 51.26 8.72 8.30
CA VAL A 364 50.41 9.66 9.05
C VAL A 364 50.58 9.44 10.54
N PHE A 365 50.24 10.45 11.33
CA PHE A 365 50.35 10.41 12.79
C PHE A 365 49.29 9.49 13.40
N THR A 366 49.65 8.71 14.42
CA THR A 366 48.72 7.78 15.09
C THR A 366 47.88 8.43 16.20
N GLU A 367 48.13 9.70 16.51
CA GLU A 367 47.39 10.48 17.53
C GLU A 367 45.89 10.50 17.28
N MET A 368 45.48 10.47 16.00
CA MET A 368 44.08 10.39 15.59
C MET A 368 43.74 8.99 15.07
N PRO A 369 42.54 8.46 15.36
CA PRO A 369 42.13 7.19 14.80
C PRO A 369 42.13 7.19 13.27
N TYR A 370 42.88 6.26 12.68
CA TYR A 370 42.86 6.08 11.23
C TYR A 370 41.53 5.47 10.76
N ARG A 371 40.91 6.08 9.75
CA ARG A 371 39.76 5.54 9.01
C ARG A 371 40.04 5.66 7.51
N PRO A 372 39.66 4.68 6.68
CA PRO A 372 39.82 4.79 5.24
C PRO A 372 39.00 5.98 4.69
N PRO A 373 39.54 6.76 3.73
CA PRO A 373 38.76 7.79 3.03
C PRO A 373 37.65 7.17 2.16
N LEU A 374 36.48 7.81 2.11
CA LEU A 374 35.36 7.43 1.24
C LEU A 374 35.68 7.77 -0.23
N ARG A 375 36.31 6.85 -0.96
CA ARG A 375 36.76 7.02 -2.35
C ARG A 375 35.86 6.28 -3.33
N THR A 376 35.34 5.12 -2.93
CA THR A 376 34.62 4.23 -3.84
C THR A 376 33.18 4.72 -3.99
N ALA A 377 32.81 5.15 -5.20
CA ALA A 377 31.50 5.71 -5.47
C ALA A 377 30.41 4.62 -5.33
N LYS A 378 29.36 4.92 -4.55
CA LYS A 378 28.15 4.10 -4.48
C LYS A 378 27.34 4.27 -5.77
N PRO A 379 26.83 3.17 -6.39
CA PRO A 379 25.94 3.26 -7.54
C PRO A 379 24.68 4.08 -7.23
N LYS A 380 24.19 4.84 -8.24
CA LYS A 380 22.94 5.60 -8.16
C LYS A 380 21.97 5.20 -9.26
N LEU A 381 20.70 4.98 -8.90
CA LEU A 381 19.59 4.69 -9.80
C LEU A 381 18.70 5.92 -9.95
N ASN A 382 18.89 6.67 -11.03
CA ASN A 382 18.05 7.84 -11.34
C ASN A 382 16.80 7.46 -12.16
N ASN A 383 16.47 6.18 -12.24
CA ASN A 383 15.36 5.64 -13.01
C ASN A 383 14.37 4.87 -12.13
N VAL A 384 13.26 4.47 -12.74
CA VAL A 384 12.25 3.61 -12.14
C VAL A 384 12.40 2.21 -12.74
N GLN A 385 12.21 1.17 -11.92
CA GLN A 385 12.35 -0.23 -12.32
C GLN A 385 11.09 -1.02 -12.06
N SER A 386 10.77 -1.98 -12.93
CA SER A 386 9.71 -2.93 -12.65
C SER A 386 10.17 -4.00 -11.64
N ALA A 387 9.26 -4.38 -10.76
CA ALA A 387 9.40 -5.49 -9.83
C ALA A 387 8.05 -6.20 -9.66
N VAL A 388 8.07 -7.45 -9.20
CA VAL A 388 6.85 -8.22 -8.91
C VAL A 388 6.62 -8.21 -7.41
N VAL A 389 5.40 -7.92 -6.96
CA VAL A 389 5.04 -8.01 -5.54
C VAL A 389 5.06 -9.46 -5.08
N VAL A 390 5.67 -9.73 -3.93
CA VAL A 390 5.86 -11.08 -3.38
C VAL A 390 5.35 -11.18 -1.94
N GLY A 391 5.15 -12.41 -1.48
CA GLY A 391 4.73 -12.68 -0.11
C GLY A 391 4.67 -14.19 0.17
N PRO A 392 4.20 -14.58 1.36
CA PRO A 392 4.12 -15.98 1.75
C PRO A 392 3.21 -16.79 0.82
N ARG A 393 3.55 -18.06 0.61
CA ARG A 393 2.76 -18.96 -0.25
C ARG A 393 1.31 -19.06 0.23
N GLY A 394 0.36 -18.97 -0.70
CA GLY A 394 -1.07 -19.09 -0.43
C GLY A 394 -1.76 -17.79 0.00
N GLN A 395 -1.02 -16.68 0.13
CA GLN A 395 -1.59 -15.35 0.35
C GLN A 395 -1.80 -14.64 -0.99
N GLU A 396 -2.79 -13.74 -1.05
CA GLU A 396 -2.95 -12.78 -2.16
C GLU A 396 -2.42 -11.38 -1.81
N ILE A 397 -2.40 -11.04 -0.51
CA ILE A 397 -2.01 -9.73 -0.01
C ILE A 397 -1.06 -9.95 1.16
N HIS A 398 0.13 -9.33 1.08
CA HIS A 398 1.11 -9.35 2.15
C HIS A 398 1.61 -7.93 2.40
N VAL A 399 1.19 -7.37 3.54
CA VAL A 399 1.31 -5.96 3.85
C VAL A 399 1.53 -5.76 5.34
N ASP A 400 2.26 -4.72 5.71
CA ASP A 400 2.48 -4.33 7.11
C ASP A 400 1.57 -3.17 7.55
N GLU A 401 1.76 -2.67 8.78
CA GLU A 401 0.97 -1.62 9.41
C GLU A 401 1.03 -0.27 8.66
N PHE A 402 2.01 -0.08 7.77
CA PHE A 402 2.19 1.13 6.98
C PHE A 402 1.75 0.99 5.52
N GLY A 403 1.15 -0.15 5.14
CA GLY A 403 0.77 -0.39 3.76
C GLY A 403 1.96 -0.73 2.85
N ARG A 404 3.10 -1.16 3.41
CA ARG A 404 4.30 -1.54 2.67
C ARG A 404 4.16 -2.95 2.10
N VAL A 405 4.83 -3.22 0.99
CA VAL A 405 4.86 -4.56 0.36
C VAL A 405 6.30 -5.00 0.17
N ARG A 406 6.51 -6.29 -0.09
CA ARG A 406 7.79 -6.82 -0.56
C ARG A 406 7.73 -7.07 -2.05
N VAL A 407 8.87 -6.96 -2.73
CA VAL A 407 8.97 -7.19 -4.18
C VAL A 407 10.18 -8.06 -4.50
N GLN A 408 10.18 -8.66 -5.69
CA GLN A 408 11.37 -9.18 -6.32
C GLN A 408 11.67 -8.39 -7.59
N PHE A 409 12.89 -7.88 -7.68
CA PHE A 409 13.38 -7.22 -8.88
C PHE A 409 13.77 -8.26 -9.95
N PHE A 410 13.63 -7.90 -11.23
CA PHE A 410 13.96 -8.82 -12.33
C PHE A 410 15.46 -9.10 -12.49
N TRP A 411 16.32 -8.24 -11.95
CA TRP A 411 17.77 -8.48 -11.91
C TRP A 411 18.21 -9.31 -10.70
N ASP A 412 17.33 -9.54 -9.71
CA ASP A 412 17.64 -10.37 -8.56
C ASP A 412 17.50 -11.85 -8.94
N ARG A 413 18.67 -12.47 -9.14
CA ARG A 413 18.81 -13.89 -9.51
C ARG A 413 18.82 -14.83 -8.31
N GLU A 414 19.01 -14.31 -7.10
CA GLU A 414 19.09 -15.11 -5.87
C GLU A 414 17.73 -15.22 -5.16
N GLY A 415 16.81 -14.28 -5.42
CA GLY A 415 15.42 -14.28 -4.93
C GLY A 415 14.58 -15.45 -5.43
N LYS A 416 13.66 -15.93 -4.59
CA LYS A 416 12.84 -17.14 -4.82
C LYS A 416 11.35 -16.87 -5.08
N LEU A 417 11.00 -15.62 -5.36
CA LEU A 417 9.64 -15.10 -5.50
C LEU A 417 8.79 -15.34 -4.25
N ASP A 418 9.42 -15.18 -3.10
CA ASP A 418 8.81 -15.35 -1.78
C ASP A 418 8.98 -14.07 -0.93
N ASP A 419 8.46 -14.10 0.29
CA ASP A 419 8.55 -13.00 1.24
C ASP A 419 10.01 -12.69 1.66
N ASN A 420 11.03 -13.48 1.31
CA ASN A 420 12.45 -13.19 1.61
C ASN A 420 13.12 -12.34 0.52
N SER A 421 12.43 -11.97 -0.55
CA SER A 421 13.07 -11.34 -1.71
C SER A 421 13.51 -9.88 -1.48
N SER A 422 12.85 -9.15 -0.58
CA SER A 422 13.22 -7.76 -0.26
C SER A 422 12.84 -7.34 1.16
N CYS A 423 13.34 -6.17 1.57
CA CYS A 423 12.81 -5.43 2.71
C CYS A 423 11.37 -4.95 2.46
N TRP A 424 10.77 -4.35 3.48
CA TRP A 424 9.45 -3.71 3.38
C TRP A 424 9.52 -2.37 2.65
N ILE A 425 8.84 -2.27 1.51
CA ILE A 425 8.90 -1.12 0.60
C ILE A 425 7.60 -0.31 0.66
N ARG A 426 7.71 1.01 0.92
CA ARG A 426 6.56 1.92 0.93
C ARG A 426 5.91 2.04 -0.43
N VAL A 427 4.58 2.17 -0.44
CA VAL A 427 3.77 2.28 -1.66
C VAL A 427 3.14 3.66 -1.75
N SER A 428 3.47 4.38 -2.82
CA SER A 428 2.81 5.63 -3.19
C SER A 428 1.30 5.41 -3.38
N GLN A 429 0.51 6.32 -2.83
CA GLN A 429 -0.95 6.31 -2.90
C GLN A 429 -1.45 7.53 -3.68
N GLY A 430 -2.65 7.44 -4.26
CA GLY A 430 -3.25 8.57 -4.99
C GLY A 430 -3.56 9.78 -4.10
N TRP A 431 -3.80 9.56 -2.81
CA TRP A 431 -4.00 10.60 -1.79
C TRP A 431 -3.73 10.03 -0.40
N ALA A 432 -2.90 10.68 0.42
CA ALA A 432 -2.58 10.21 1.78
C ALA A 432 -2.60 11.36 2.79
N GLY A 433 -3.45 11.28 3.81
CA GLY A 433 -3.54 12.21 4.93
C GLY A 433 -3.71 11.50 6.27
N THR A 434 -3.75 12.25 7.36
CA THR A 434 -3.85 11.69 8.73
C THR A 434 -5.22 11.07 8.97
N GLY A 435 -5.34 9.76 8.79
CA GLY A 435 -6.59 9.01 8.99
C GLY A 435 -7.58 9.08 7.82
N TYR A 436 -7.17 9.59 6.66
CA TYR A 436 -8.00 9.67 5.45
C TYR A 436 -7.14 9.58 4.17
N GLY A 437 -7.75 9.26 3.04
CA GLY A 437 -7.07 9.19 1.74
C GLY A 437 -7.56 8.03 0.87
N MET A 438 -6.77 7.69 -0.14
CA MET A 438 -6.95 6.54 -1.02
C MET A 438 -5.93 5.47 -0.65
N ILE A 439 -6.37 4.22 -0.49
CA ILE A 439 -5.47 3.08 -0.26
C ILE A 439 -5.78 1.96 -1.25
N VAL A 440 -4.80 1.61 -2.08
CA VAL A 440 -4.88 0.46 -2.99
C VAL A 440 -3.61 -0.36 -2.83
N ILE A 441 -3.69 -1.44 -2.08
CA ILE A 441 -2.53 -2.26 -1.74
C ILE A 441 -2.21 -3.17 -2.94
N PRO A 442 -0.98 -3.11 -3.50
CA PRO A 442 -0.55 -4.06 -4.53
C PRO A 442 -0.65 -5.50 -4.02
N ARG A 443 -1.18 -6.41 -4.85
CA ARG A 443 -1.31 -7.84 -4.53
C ARG A 443 -0.10 -8.63 -5.01
N ILE A 444 0.15 -9.77 -4.37
CA ILE A 444 1.20 -10.72 -4.76
C ILE A 444 1.01 -11.10 -6.24
N GLY A 445 2.09 -11.08 -7.01
CA GLY A 445 2.10 -11.35 -8.45
C GLY A 445 1.82 -10.14 -9.34
N GLN A 446 1.41 -8.99 -8.79
CA GLN A 446 1.25 -7.76 -9.57
C GLN A 446 2.60 -7.09 -9.85
N GLU A 447 2.70 -6.48 -11.03
CA GLU A 447 3.87 -5.69 -11.41
C GLU A 447 3.75 -4.25 -10.89
N VAL A 448 4.80 -3.80 -10.21
CA VAL A 448 4.91 -2.46 -9.66
C VAL A 448 6.16 -1.77 -10.19
N LEU A 449 6.10 -0.44 -10.21
CA LEU A 449 7.20 0.43 -10.55
C LEU A 449 7.87 0.93 -9.28
N VAL A 450 9.17 0.72 -9.13
CA VAL A 450 9.99 1.04 -7.95
C VAL A 450 11.00 2.13 -8.30
N GLY A 451 10.92 3.26 -7.60
CA GLY A 451 11.94 4.29 -7.57
C GLY A 451 12.87 4.15 -6.37
N PHE A 452 13.91 4.97 -6.31
CA PHE A 452 14.96 4.91 -5.29
C PHE A 452 15.21 6.31 -4.73
N ILE A 453 15.07 6.50 -3.42
CA ILE A 453 15.20 7.81 -2.77
C ILE A 453 16.66 8.28 -2.89
N GLU A 454 16.90 9.50 -3.40
CA GLU A 454 18.25 10.02 -3.75
C GLU A 454 19.02 9.13 -4.75
N GLY A 455 18.30 8.25 -5.46
CA GLY A 455 18.86 7.22 -6.31
C GLY A 455 19.58 6.11 -5.55
N ASP A 456 19.41 5.99 -4.25
CA ASP A 456 20.10 4.99 -3.43
C ASP A 456 19.47 3.58 -3.63
N PRO A 457 20.22 2.58 -4.14
CA PRO A 457 19.74 1.20 -4.27
C PRO A 457 19.18 0.59 -2.96
N ASP A 458 19.66 1.05 -1.80
CA ASP A 458 19.25 0.56 -0.47
C ASP A 458 17.91 1.17 -0.01
N ALA A 459 17.38 2.18 -0.71
CA ALA A 459 16.17 2.93 -0.31
C ALA A 459 15.05 2.88 -1.38
N PRO A 460 14.49 1.70 -1.69
CA PRO A 460 13.43 1.56 -2.68
C PRO A 460 12.08 2.13 -2.19
N ILE A 461 11.25 2.57 -3.14
CA ILE A 461 9.87 3.01 -2.92
C ILE A 461 9.00 2.68 -4.16
N VAL A 462 7.84 2.07 -3.96
CA VAL A 462 6.89 1.81 -5.07
C VAL A 462 6.20 3.12 -5.45
N VAL A 463 6.34 3.53 -6.71
CA VAL A 463 5.82 4.80 -7.26
C VAL A 463 4.70 4.61 -8.26
N GLY A 464 4.46 3.39 -8.76
CA GLY A 464 3.44 3.13 -9.76
C GLY A 464 3.08 1.65 -9.91
N ARG A 465 2.10 1.38 -10.77
CA ARG A 465 1.59 0.05 -11.11
C ARG A 465 1.37 -0.02 -12.61
N VAL A 466 1.58 -1.17 -13.21
CA VAL A 466 1.39 -1.38 -14.66
C VAL A 466 0.68 -2.70 -14.93
N PHE A 467 -0.12 -2.73 -15.99
CA PHE A 467 -0.68 -3.95 -16.55
C PHE A 467 0.33 -4.62 -17.48
N ASN A 468 0.25 -5.94 -17.63
CA ASN A 468 1.09 -6.72 -18.53
C ASN A 468 0.29 -7.88 -19.16
N ALA A 469 0.96 -8.78 -19.88
CA ALA A 469 0.29 -9.87 -20.59
C ALA A 469 -0.50 -10.83 -19.68
N THR A 470 -0.04 -11.00 -18.43
CA THR A 470 -0.68 -11.84 -17.42
C THR A 470 -1.68 -11.04 -16.59
N GLN A 471 -1.30 -9.83 -16.17
CA GLN A 471 -2.13 -8.89 -15.42
C GLN A 471 -2.79 -7.93 -16.41
N GLN A 472 -3.86 -8.38 -17.05
CA GLN A 472 -4.51 -7.62 -18.12
C GLN A 472 -5.37 -6.47 -17.59
N VAL A 473 -5.61 -5.49 -18.46
CA VAL A 473 -6.55 -4.38 -18.19
C VAL A 473 -7.97 -4.93 -17.91
N PRO A 474 -8.79 -4.25 -17.08
CA PRO A 474 -10.11 -4.74 -16.68
C PRO A 474 -11.11 -4.93 -17.83
N TYR A 475 -10.95 -4.16 -18.90
CA TYR A 475 -11.75 -4.25 -20.12
C TYR A 475 -10.83 -4.38 -21.33
N LYS A 476 -11.24 -5.21 -22.29
CA LYS A 476 -10.48 -5.44 -23.51
C LYS A 476 -10.21 -4.13 -24.27
N LEU A 477 -8.94 -3.84 -24.52
CA LEU A 477 -8.49 -2.73 -25.34
C LEU A 477 -7.97 -3.23 -26.70
N PRO A 478 -8.13 -2.45 -27.78
CA PRO A 478 -8.67 -1.08 -27.84
C PRO A 478 -10.21 -0.96 -27.91
N ASP A 479 -10.94 -2.08 -27.83
CA ASP A 479 -12.41 -2.14 -28.02
C ASP A 479 -13.16 -1.19 -27.07
N HIS A 480 -12.74 -1.11 -25.80
CA HIS A 480 -13.36 -0.27 -24.76
C HIS A 480 -12.51 0.94 -24.36
N LYS A 481 -11.86 1.60 -25.33
CA LYS A 481 -10.96 2.75 -25.11
C LYS A 481 -11.59 3.99 -24.48
N THR A 482 -12.92 4.08 -24.43
CA THR A 482 -13.69 5.18 -23.81
C THR A 482 -14.16 4.84 -22.40
N ARG A 483 -13.76 3.69 -21.85
CA ARG A 483 -14.11 3.30 -20.47
C ARG A 483 -13.02 3.67 -19.48
N SER A 484 -13.44 4.28 -18.38
CA SER A 484 -12.63 4.51 -17.18
C SER A 484 -13.24 3.75 -16.02
N THR A 485 -12.45 3.00 -15.24
CA THR A 485 -13.00 2.16 -14.16
C THR A 485 -12.09 2.06 -12.94
N TRP A 486 -12.72 1.92 -11.77
CA TRP A 486 -12.14 1.32 -10.58
C TRP A 486 -12.85 0.00 -10.31
N LYS A 487 -12.21 -1.10 -10.71
CA LYS A 487 -12.72 -2.47 -10.53
C LYS A 487 -11.87 -3.20 -9.50
N SER A 488 -12.51 -3.72 -8.44
CA SER A 488 -11.87 -4.55 -7.44
C SER A 488 -11.89 -6.03 -7.83
N ASP A 489 -11.29 -6.87 -7.01
CA ASP A 489 -11.51 -8.32 -7.04
C ASP A 489 -11.69 -8.81 -5.60
N SER A 490 -12.60 -9.74 -5.37
CA SER A 490 -12.81 -10.30 -4.04
C SER A 490 -11.56 -11.06 -3.60
N SER A 491 -11.22 -11.01 -2.31
CA SER A 491 -10.03 -11.67 -1.77
C SER A 491 -10.41 -12.37 -0.47
N ILE A 492 -9.94 -13.59 -0.17
CA ILE A 492 -9.04 -14.45 -0.98
C ILE A 492 -9.84 -15.38 -1.90
N GLY A 493 -9.32 -15.68 -3.11
CA GLY A 493 -9.86 -16.66 -4.06
C GLY A 493 -10.92 -16.11 -5.02
N GLY A 494 -10.72 -14.89 -5.53
CA GLY A 494 -11.75 -14.04 -6.14
C GLY A 494 -12.64 -14.67 -7.22
N ASN A 495 -13.96 -14.56 -7.03
CA ASN A 495 -15.03 -14.91 -7.97
C ASN A 495 -16.13 -13.81 -7.98
N GLY A 496 -15.74 -12.54 -7.78
CA GLY A 496 -16.67 -11.41 -7.74
C GLY A 496 -15.99 -10.06 -7.51
N PHE A 497 -16.66 -8.95 -7.83
CA PHE A 497 -16.04 -7.62 -7.82
C PHE A 497 -17.01 -6.50 -7.45
N ASN A 498 -16.45 -5.41 -6.93
CA ASN A 498 -17.11 -4.12 -6.83
C ASN A 498 -16.54 -3.21 -7.92
N GLU A 499 -17.36 -2.33 -8.47
CA GLU A 499 -16.94 -1.47 -9.57
C GLU A 499 -17.67 -0.12 -9.58
N ILE A 500 -16.91 0.91 -9.95
CA ILE A 500 -17.45 2.17 -10.47
C ILE A 500 -16.82 2.36 -11.86
N MET A 501 -17.65 2.41 -12.90
CA MET A 501 -17.23 2.54 -14.30
C MET A 501 -17.96 3.68 -14.99
N PHE A 502 -17.22 4.41 -15.82
CA PHE A 502 -17.69 5.49 -16.68
C PHE A 502 -17.43 5.10 -18.14
N GLU A 503 -18.47 5.09 -18.96
CA GLU A 503 -18.41 4.99 -20.41
C GLU A 503 -18.62 6.38 -21.01
N ASP A 504 -17.62 6.88 -21.72
CA ASP A 504 -17.65 8.20 -22.37
C ASP A 504 -17.92 8.11 -23.87
N LEU A 505 -18.43 6.96 -24.36
CA LEU A 505 -18.85 6.84 -25.75
C LEU A 505 -20.07 7.71 -26.01
N LYS A 506 -19.89 8.72 -26.86
CA LYS A 506 -20.92 9.71 -27.19
C LYS A 506 -22.27 9.07 -27.55
N HIS A 507 -23.35 9.56 -26.95
CA HIS A 507 -24.73 9.07 -27.06
C HIS A 507 -24.97 7.66 -26.50
N LYS A 508 -23.99 7.09 -25.80
CA LYS A 508 -24.05 5.80 -25.10
C LYS A 508 -23.37 5.90 -23.73
N GLU A 509 -23.35 7.12 -23.17
CA GLU A 509 -22.70 7.40 -21.90
C GLU A 509 -23.38 6.61 -20.77
N LEU A 510 -22.57 6.03 -19.89
CA LEU A 510 -23.06 5.20 -18.79
C LEU A 510 -22.20 5.38 -17.54
N VAL A 511 -22.85 5.57 -16.40
CA VAL A 511 -22.24 5.37 -15.09
C VAL A 511 -22.76 4.05 -14.54
N TRP A 512 -21.87 3.09 -14.34
CA TRP A 512 -22.18 1.79 -13.77
C TRP A 512 -21.61 1.68 -12.35
N MET A 513 -22.44 1.27 -11.42
CA MET A 513 -22.05 1.00 -10.04
C MET A 513 -22.49 -0.39 -9.63
N GLN A 514 -21.52 -1.25 -9.28
CA GLN A 514 -21.78 -2.59 -8.79
C GLN A 514 -21.22 -2.78 -7.39
N ALA A 515 -22.04 -3.33 -6.50
CA ALA A 515 -21.62 -3.87 -5.22
C ALA A 515 -21.79 -5.39 -5.24
N GLN A 516 -20.72 -6.16 -4.98
CA GLN A 516 -20.75 -7.63 -4.99
C GLN A 516 -21.70 -8.21 -3.93
N LYS A 517 -21.94 -7.47 -2.83
CA LYS A 517 -22.74 -7.96 -1.71
C LYS A 517 -23.67 -6.89 -1.14
N ASN A 518 -23.14 -5.97 -0.33
CA ASN A 518 -23.92 -4.95 0.37
C ASN A 518 -23.54 -3.56 -0.16
N LEU A 519 -24.53 -2.74 -0.50
CA LEU A 519 -24.36 -1.30 -0.73
C LEU A 519 -24.99 -0.54 0.44
N ARG A 520 -24.23 0.38 1.05
CA ARG A 520 -24.74 1.30 2.08
C ARG A 520 -24.43 2.73 1.65
N LYS A 521 -25.44 3.60 1.70
CA LYS A 521 -25.32 5.03 1.44
C LYS A 521 -25.76 5.80 2.69
N LEU A 522 -24.93 6.74 3.14
CA LEU A 522 -25.23 7.63 4.27
C LEU A 522 -25.05 9.07 3.82
N VAL A 523 -26.14 9.84 3.81
CA VAL A 523 -26.13 11.28 3.55
C VAL A 523 -26.50 11.99 4.84
N LYS A 524 -25.63 12.89 5.30
CA LYS A 524 -25.79 13.55 6.61
C LYS A 524 -26.67 14.80 6.59
N ASN A 525 -26.95 15.35 5.41
CA ASN A 525 -27.78 16.53 5.24
C ASN A 525 -28.83 16.28 4.15
N ASP A 526 -28.58 16.75 2.93
CA ASP A 526 -29.56 16.67 1.84
C ASP A 526 -29.11 15.70 0.76
N GLU A 527 -30.02 14.84 0.30
CA GLU A 527 -29.88 14.05 -0.91
C GLU A 527 -30.85 14.59 -1.97
N THR A 528 -30.36 14.82 -3.19
CA THR A 528 -31.18 15.23 -4.33
C THR A 528 -30.91 14.29 -5.49
N ILE A 529 -31.97 13.79 -6.11
CA ILE A 529 -31.91 12.94 -7.31
C ILE A 529 -32.79 13.60 -8.37
N THR A 530 -32.22 13.81 -9.57
CA THR A 530 -32.96 14.31 -10.74
C THR A 530 -32.73 13.34 -11.88
N ILE A 531 -33.82 12.85 -12.47
CA ILE A 531 -33.80 11.91 -13.59
C ILE A 531 -34.43 12.61 -14.78
N GLY A 532 -33.67 12.75 -15.87
CA GLY A 532 -34.11 13.49 -17.06
C GLY A 532 -35.09 12.72 -17.97
N HIS A 533 -35.21 11.42 -17.76
CA HIS A 533 -36.13 10.54 -18.48
C HIS A 533 -36.74 9.52 -17.50
N ASP A 534 -36.44 8.23 -17.62
CA ASP A 534 -37.08 7.17 -16.81
C ASP A 534 -36.24 6.73 -15.61
N ARG A 535 -36.91 6.37 -14.52
CA ARG A 535 -36.34 5.64 -13.37
C ARG A 535 -37.07 4.31 -13.19
N GLN A 536 -36.30 3.22 -13.15
CA GLN A 536 -36.81 1.89 -12.84
C GLN A 536 -36.12 1.35 -11.58
N THR A 537 -36.90 0.73 -10.69
CA THR A 537 -36.41 0.10 -9.44
C THR A 537 -37.01 -1.30 -9.34
N TYR A 538 -36.18 -2.30 -9.08
CA TYR A 538 -36.62 -3.69 -8.91
C TYR A 538 -36.07 -4.29 -7.62
N ILE A 539 -36.96 -4.73 -6.72
CA ILE A 539 -36.63 -5.23 -5.38
C ILE A 539 -37.23 -6.63 -5.25
N ILE A 540 -36.36 -7.65 -5.15
CA ILE A 540 -36.79 -9.07 -5.19
C ILE A 540 -37.49 -9.51 -3.91
N ARG A 541 -37.13 -8.92 -2.76
CA ARG A 541 -37.67 -9.28 -1.45
C ARG A 541 -38.43 -8.11 -0.86
N ASN A 542 -37.80 -7.36 0.05
CA ASN A 542 -38.50 -6.40 0.89
C ASN A 542 -37.96 -5.00 0.63
N GLU A 543 -38.89 -4.04 0.57
CA GLU A 543 -38.61 -2.62 0.66
C GLU A 543 -39.19 -2.08 1.99
N THR A 544 -38.50 -1.14 2.61
CA THR A 544 -39.00 -0.45 3.80
C THR A 544 -38.58 1.00 3.71
N GLU A 545 -39.56 1.89 3.80
CA GLU A 545 -39.36 3.34 3.71
C GLU A 545 -39.96 4.00 4.94
N THR A 546 -39.16 4.82 5.63
CA THR A 546 -39.59 5.56 6.82
C THR A 546 -39.32 7.03 6.62
N THR A 547 -40.35 7.87 6.77
CA THR A 547 -40.23 9.33 6.72
C THR A 547 -40.55 9.91 8.08
N GLY A 548 -39.62 10.66 8.67
CA GLY A 548 -39.76 11.15 10.05
C GLY A 548 -40.74 12.31 10.24
N VAL A 549 -40.98 13.12 9.20
CA VAL A 549 -41.85 14.30 9.29
C VAL A 549 -42.85 14.35 8.14
N ASN A 550 -42.41 14.71 6.94
CA ASN A 550 -43.30 14.94 5.80
C ASN A 550 -42.88 14.11 4.59
N ARG A 551 -43.85 13.41 3.98
CA ARG A 551 -43.75 12.80 2.64
C ARG A 551 -44.75 13.49 1.73
N VAL A 552 -44.29 13.98 0.58
CA VAL A 552 -45.14 14.56 -0.47
C VAL A 552 -44.84 13.80 -1.75
N GLU A 553 -45.88 13.27 -2.38
CA GLU A 553 -45.80 12.56 -3.66
C GLU A 553 -46.76 13.22 -4.65
N VAL A 554 -46.26 13.61 -5.82
CA VAL A 554 -47.05 14.26 -6.87
C VAL A 554 -46.87 13.48 -8.16
N THR A 555 -47.98 12.97 -8.70
CA THR A 555 -48.02 12.29 -10.00
C THR A 555 -48.76 13.17 -10.99
N GLY A 556 -48.14 13.49 -12.12
CA GLY A 556 -48.69 14.45 -13.09
C GLY A 556 -49.81 13.89 -13.96
N VAL A 557 -49.80 12.58 -14.24
CA VAL A 557 -50.78 11.92 -15.12
C VAL A 557 -51.40 10.73 -14.39
N ASP A 558 -50.73 9.57 -14.40
CA ASP A 558 -51.30 8.32 -13.91
C ASP A 558 -50.48 7.69 -12.77
N ARG A 559 -51.17 7.19 -11.75
CA ARG A 559 -50.61 6.32 -10.69
C ARG A 559 -51.38 5.00 -10.65
N THR A 560 -50.66 3.89 -10.71
CA THR A 560 -51.21 2.54 -10.54
C THR A 560 -50.52 1.87 -9.35
N GLU A 561 -51.31 1.30 -8.43
CA GLU A 561 -50.84 0.55 -7.27
C GLU A 561 -51.54 -0.81 -7.25
N ILE A 562 -50.76 -1.89 -7.13
CA ILE A 562 -51.26 -3.27 -7.11
C ILE A 562 -50.70 -3.96 -5.86
N THR A 563 -51.57 -4.55 -5.04
CA THR A 563 -51.20 -5.30 -3.83
C THR A 563 -51.90 -6.65 -3.85
N ASP A 564 -51.12 -7.75 -3.80
CA ASP A 564 -51.67 -9.10 -3.98
C ASP A 564 -52.39 -9.64 -2.74
N ASN A 565 -51.91 -9.30 -1.54
CA ASN A 565 -52.49 -9.79 -0.28
C ASN A 565 -53.18 -8.63 0.46
N ASP A 566 -52.43 -7.92 1.31
CA ASP A 566 -53.02 -6.96 2.25
C ASP A 566 -52.47 -5.56 2.04
N ARG A 567 -53.37 -4.58 2.01
CA ARG A 567 -53.04 -3.15 2.14
C ARG A 567 -53.70 -2.59 3.40
N THR A 568 -52.88 -2.16 4.35
CA THR A 568 -53.34 -1.56 5.62
C THR A 568 -52.93 -0.09 5.68
N THR A 569 -53.86 0.78 6.08
CA THR A 569 -53.61 2.23 6.21
C THR A 569 -54.11 2.74 7.55
N PHE A 570 -53.24 3.44 8.28
CA PHE A 570 -53.59 4.14 9.51
C PHE A 570 -53.43 5.64 9.29
N VAL A 571 -54.49 6.41 9.56
CA VAL A 571 -54.49 7.87 9.44
C VAL A 571 -54.80 8.46 10.81
N GLY A 572 -53.86 9.23 11.36
CA GLY A 572 -53.95 9.71 12.75
C GLY A 572 -54.94 10.85 12.97
N THR A 573 -55.23 11.66 11.94
CA THR A 573 -56.14 12.81 12.04
C THR A 573 -57.17 12.82 10.93
N ASN A 574 -56.79 13.26 9.72
CA ASN A 574 -57.71 13.49 8.61
C ASN A 574 -57.27 12.75 7.35
N SER A 575 -58.23 12.13 6.66
CA SER A 575 -58.09 11.64 5.29
C SER A 575 -59.07 12.41 4.40
N LEU A 576 -58.57 13.07 3.35
CA LEU A 576 -59.38 13.78 2.36
C LEU A 576 -59.21 13.12 1.00
N LYS A 577 -60.31 12.63 0.43
CA LYS A 577 -60.36 12.06 -0.91
C LYS A 577 -61.31 12.88 -1.77
N MET A 578 -60.83 13.38 -2.91
CA MET A 578 -61.66 14.06 -3.91
C MET A 578 -61.48 13.36 -5.25
N VAL A 579 -62.57 12.85 -5.80
CA VAL A 579 -62.62 12.27 -7.15
C VAL A 579 -63.48 13.19 -8.02
N ARG A 580 -62.90 13.71 -9.11
CA ARG A 580 -63.61 14.61 -10.04
C ARG A 580 -64.41 13.85 -11.10
N GLY A 581 -63.90 12.70 -11.52
CA GLY A 581 -64.57 11.78 -12.42
C GLY A 581 -65.32 10.71 -11.63
N ASP A 582 -65.19 9.47 -12.08
CA ASP A 582 -65.87 8.32 -11.49
C ASP A 582 -65.04 7.63 -10.41
N GLU A 583 -65.71 7.11 -9.39
CA GLU A 583 -65.15 6.23 -8.37
C GLU A 583 -65.88 4.88 -8.42
N HIS A 584 -65.14 3.80 -8.56
CA HIS A 584 -65.65 2.43 -8.51
C HIS A 584 -64.99 1.69 -7.35
N GLU A 585 -65.81 1.15 -6.44
CA GLU A 585 -65.37 0.32 -5.33
C GLU A 585 -66.10 -1.03 -5.39
N LYS A 586 -65.36 -2.13 -5.32
CA LYS A 586 -65.88 -3.49 -5.29
C LYS A 586 -65.22 -4.25 -4.14
N THR A 587 -66.04 -4.82 -3.27
CA THR A 587 -65.59 -5.67 -2.15
C THR A 587 -66.25 -7.03 -2.29
N ASP A 588 -65.45 -8.06 -2.58
CA ASP A 588 -65.96 -9.44 -2.70
C ASP A 588 -66.26 -10.09 -1.33
N GLY A 589 -65.59 -9.60 -0.28
CA GLY A 589 -65.83 -9.99 1.11
C GLY A 589 -66.82 -9.06 1.84
N ASN A 590 -66.60 -8.89 3.14
CA ASN A 590 -67.42 -8.01 3.97
C ASN A 590 -66.90 -6.57 3.96
N MET A 591 -67.81 -5.58 3.91
CA MET A 591 -67.50 -4.18 4.21
C MET A 591 -68.07 -3.83 5.59
N MET A 592 -67.24 -3.30 6.49
CA MET A 592 -67.65 -2.82 7.82
C MET A 592 -67.25 -1.36 7.97
N ILE A 593 -68.21 -0.52 8.35
CA ILE A 593 -68.01 0.92 8.54
C ILE A 593 -68.52 1.29 9.93
N LEU A 594 -67.67 1.94 10.73
CA LEU A 594 -68.03 2.57 12.00
C LEU A 594 -67.79 4.07 11.89
N ILE A 595 -68.80 4.86 12.25
CA ILE A 595 -68.71 6.32 12.29
C ILE A 595 -69.16 6.72 13.69
N ASP A 596 -68.22 7.20 14.50
CA ASP A 596 -68.48 7.54 15.91
C ASP A 596 -69.34 8.80 16.08
N LYS A 597 -69.34 9.67 15.06
CA LYS A 597 -70.10 10.92 15.03
C LYS A 597 -71.08 10.90 13.87
N ASP A 598 -71.02 11.90 13.00
CA ASP A 598 -72.01 12.13 11.97
C ASP A 598 -71.57 11.54 10.63
N GLN A 599 -72.54 10.98 9.89
CA GLN A 599 -72.40 10.61 8.50
C GLN A 599 -73.39 11.43 7.67
N ASP A 600 -72.87 12.35 6.85
CA ASP A 600 -73.67 13.10 5.89
C ASP A 600 -73.54 12.49 4.50
N ILE A 601 -74.67 12.10 3.89
CA ILE A 601 -74.71 11.58 2.52
C ILE A 601 -75.63 12.46 1.68
N VAL A 602 -75.07 13.12 0.67
CA VAL A 602 -75.84 13.92 -0.30
C VAL A 602 -75.73 13.28 -1.68
N VAL A 603 -76.83 12.72 -2.16
CA VAL A 603 -76.96 12.22 -3.54
C VAL A 603 -77.83 13.20 -4.32
N ARG A 604 -77.23 13.91 -5.28
CA ARG A 604 -77.94 14.96 -6.05
C ARG A 604 -78.89 14.42 -7.11
N GLN A 605 -78.67 13.19 -7.55
CA GLN A 605 -79.48 12.53 -8.57
C GLN A 605 -80.18 11.32 -7.91
N MET A 606 -79.80 10.11 -8.28
CA MET A 606 -80.47 8.90 -7.84
C MET A 606 -79.62 8.12 -6.84
N LYS A 607 -80.20 7.76 -5.68
CA LYS A 607 -79.67 6.70 -4.80
C LYS A 607 -80.45 5.42 -5.09
N ARG A 608 -79.74 4.34 -5.44
CA ARG A 608 -80.30 2.99 -5.61
C ARG A 608 -79.62 2.05 -4.63
N GLU A 609 -80.41 1.28 -3.89
CA GLU A 609 -79.93 0.37 -2.86
C GLU A 609 -80.71 -0.95 -2.98
N ARG A 610 -79.98 -2.06 -3.15
CA ARG A 610 -80.54 -3.40 -3.27
C ARG A 610 -79.87 -4.30 -2.24
N VAL A 611 -80.68 -4.94 -1.41
CA VAL A 611 -80.23 -5.93 -0.43
C VAL A 611 -80.86 -7.27 -0.81
N GLU A 612 -80.03 -8.28 -1.09
CA GLU A 612 -80.53 -9.57 -1.60
C GLU A 612 -81.15 -10.46 -0.52
N LYS A 613 -80.78 -10.22 0.75
CA LYS A 613 -81.30 -10.93 1.92
C LYS A 613 -81.98 -9.96 2.87
N ASP A 614 -81.42 -9.74 4.04
CA ASP A 614 -82.05 -8.98 5.11
C ASP A 614 -81.45 -7.57 5.24
N ALA A 615 -82.32 -6.56 5.31
CA ALA A 615 -81.97 -5.20 5.68
C ALA A 615 -82.52 -4.89 7.07
N SER A 616 -81.64 -4.65 8.04
CA SER A 616 -82.01 -4.31 9.43
C SER A 616 -81.60 -2.87 9.75
N SER A 617 -82.51 -2.10 10.35
CA SER A 617 -82.26 -0.72 10.79
C SER A 617 -82.77 -0.51 12.20
N HIS A 618 -81.90 -0.01 13.08
CA HIS A 618 -82.25 0.36 14.45
C HIS A 618 -81.82 1.80 14.71
N VAL A 619 -82.78 2.67 15.01
CA VAL A 619 -82.55 4.10 15.29
C VAL A 619 -82.97 4.36 16.74
N VAL A 620 -82.02 4.74 17.59
CA VAL A 620 -82.27 5.02 19.02
C VAL A 620 -82.95 6.38 19.21
N GLY A 621 -82.52 7.36 18.42
CA GLY A 621 -83.12 8.70 18.38
C GLY A 621 -84.35 8.75 17.47
N ASN A 622 -84.49 9.85 16.75
CA ASN A 622 -85.59 10.05 15.80
C ASN A 622 -85.19 9.58 14.40
N ARG A 623 -86.08 8.85 13.73
CA ARG A 623 -86.03 8.68 12.27
C ARG A 623 -87.04 9.65 11.65
N ASN A 624 -86.54 10.69 11.00
CA ASN A 624 -87.36 11.63 10.25
C ASN A 624 -87.24 11.31 8.76
N GLU A 625 -88.37 11.05 8.10
CA GLU A 625 -88.42 10.73 6.68
C GLU A 625 -89.41 11.67 6.01
N ARG A 626 -88.94 12.39 4.98
CA ARG A 626 -89.76 13.27 4.15
C ARG A 626 -89.54 12.88 2.71
N VAL A 627 -90.63 12.64 2.01
CA VAL A 627 -90.65 12.36 0.57
C VAL A 627 -91.53 13.43 -0.07
N ASP A 628 -90.95 14.30 -0.89
CA ASP A 628 -91.71 15.34 -1.60
C ASP A 628 -92.50 14.76 -2.79
N GLY A 629 -92.06 13.60 -3.30
CA GLY A 629 -92.78 12.79 -4.28
C GLY A 629 -93.62 11.68 -3.62
N ASN A 630 -93.72 10.54 -4.30
CA ASN A 630 -94.47 9.39 -3.80
C ASN A 630 -93.61 8.49 -2.90
N LEU A 631 -94.14 8.10 -1.74
CA LEU A 631 -93.61 6.98 -0.96
C LEU A 631 -94.35 5.68 -1.35
N SER A 632 -93.70 4.81 -2.11
CA SER A 632 -94.23 3.49 -2.48
C SER A 632 -93.70 2.42 -1.51
N LEU A 633 -94.60 1.76 -0.79
CA LEU A 633 -94.27 0.65 0.11
C LEU A 633 -95.05 -0.60 -0.30
N THR A 634 -94.32 -1.65 -0.65
CA THR A 634 -94.88 -2.99 -0.92
C THR A 634 -94.30 -3.97 0.09
N VAL A 635 -95.16 -4.71 0.78
CA VAL A 635 -94.76 -5.76 1.72
C VAL A 635 -95.52 -7.04 1.38
N ASP A 636 -94.83 -8.01 0.75
CA ASP A 636 -95.47 -9.23 0.24
C ASP A 636 -95.96 -10.18 1.34
N LYS A 637 -95.36 -10.09 2.53
CA LYS A 637 -95.72 -10.90 3.69
C LYS A 637 -96.44 -10.06 4.74
N ASN A 638 -95.78 -9.75 5.84
CA ASN A 638 -96.39 -9.08 6.98
C ASN A 638 -95.74 -7.72 7.20
N GLN A 639 -96.56 -6.68 7.33
CA GLN A 639 -96.15 -5.40 7.91
C GLN A 639 -96.56 -5.39 9.38
N TYR A 640 -95.58 -5.28 10.27
CA TYR A 640 -95.80 -5.10 11.70
C TYR A 640 -95.46 -3.68 12.10
N GLU A 641 -96.44 -2.96 12.61
CA GLU A 641 -96.24 -1.61 13.13
C GLU A 641 -96.75 -1.54 14.56
N LYS A 642 -95.86 -1.12 15.47
CA LYS A 642 -96.19 -0.89 16.88
C LYS A 642 -95.76 0.52 17.25
N VAL A 643 -96.74 1.35 17.58
CA VAL A 643 -96.52 2.74 18.01
C VAL A 643 -96.95 2.89 19.46
N SER A 644 -96.01 3.22 20.35
CA SER A 644 -96.26 3.24 21.80
C SER A 644 -97.06 4.46 22.28
N LYS A 645 -96.96 5.58 21.57
CA LYS A 645 -97.65 6.83 21.93
C LYS A 645 -98.71 7.17 20.89
N ASN A 646 -98.34 7.93 19.86
CA ASN A 646 -99.28 8.47 18.89
C ASN A 646 -98.95 7.94 17.50
N ALA A 647 -99.87 7.20 16.89
CA ALA A 647 -99.90 6.96 15.45
C ALA A 647 -100.92 7.93 14.84
N ALA A 648 -100.47 8.78 13.92
CA ALA A 648 -101.31 9.75 13.23
C ALA A 648 -101.13 9.59 11.72
N ILE A 649 -102.24 9.43 11.00
CA ILE A 649 -102.28 9.39 9.55
C ILE A 649 -103.23 10.49 9.10
N GLU A 650 -102.72 11.44 8.33
CA GLU A 650 -103.49 12.47 7.67
C GLU A 650 -103.27 12.32 6.15
N ALA A 651 -104.37 12.28 5.39
CA ALA A 651 -104.31 12.27 3.94
C ALA A 651 -105.16 13.42 3.41
N GLY A 652 -104.63 14.18 2.45
CA GLY A 652 -105.32 15.33 1.88
C GLY A 652 -106.57 14.98 1.05
N GLN A 653 -106.71 13.72 0.64
CA GLN A 653 -107.85 13.25 -0.17
C GLN A 653 -108.53 12.01 0.42
N GLN A 654 -107.82 10.89 0.53
CA GLN A 654 -108.41 9.62 0.95
C GLN A 654 -107.43 8.76 1.76
N ILE A 655 -107.99 8.00 2.71
CA ILE A 655 -107.33 6.85 3.35
C ILE A 655 -108.17 5.62 2.99
N HIS A 656 -107.58 4.64 2.33
CA HIS A 656 -108.26 3.38 1.96
C HIS A 656 -107.70 2.23 2.78
N LEU A 657 -108.49 1.72 3.72
CA LEU A 657 -108.17 0.51 4.49
C LEU A 657 -108.98 -0.66 3.94
N LYS A 658 -108.30 -1.64 3.33
CA LYS A 658 -108.90 -2.87 2.80
C LYS A 658 -108.20 -4.08 3.39
N ALA A 659 -108.98 -5.01 3.97
CA ALA A 659 -108.50 -6.31 4.41
C ALA A 659 -109.16 -7.43 3.59
N GLY A 660 -108.41 -8.47 3.26
CA GLY A 660 -108.93 -9.62 2.49
C GLY A 660 -109.84 -10.56 3.29
N SER A 661 -109.72 -10.56 4.62
CA SER A 661 -110.52 -11.40 5.53
C SER A 661 -111.24 -10.58 6.60
N ALA A 662 -110.50 -9.92 7.49
CA ALA A 662 -111.04 -9.12 8.59
C ALA A 662 -110.28 -7.82 8.78
N LEU A 663 -111.02 -6.73 9.01
CA LEU A 663 -110.51 -5.48 9.55
C LEU A 663 -110.99 -5.35 10.99
N VAL A 664 -110.05 -5.41 11.93
CA VAL A 664 -110.33 -5.26 13.37
C VAL A 664 -109.71 -3.94 13.83
N ILE A 665 -110.54 -3.06 14.40
CA ILE A 665 -110.12 -1.79 14.98
C ILE A 665 -110.58 -1.79 16.43
N GLU A 666 -109.62 -1.76 17.34
CA GLU A 666 -109.87 -1.79 18.78
C GLU A 666 -109.30 -0.53 19.42
N ALA A 667 -110.07 0.06 20.33
CA ALA A 667 -109.61 1.14 21.18
C ALA A 667 -110.03 0.85 22.63
N ALA A 668 -109.12 1.07 23.58
CA ALA A 668 -109.36 0.71 24.98
C ALA A 668 -110.28 1.70 25.72
N LYS A 669 -110.35 2.96 25.28
CA LYS A 669 -111.13 4.01 25.94
C LYS A 669 -112.15 4.66 25.01
N ASP A 670 -111.74 4.94 23.77
CA ASP A 670 -112.53 5.72 22.82
C ASP A 670 -112.18 5.34 21.38
N LEU A 671 -113.17 4.92 20.61
CA LEU A 671 -113.10 4.82 19.16
C LEU A 671 -114.12 5.78 18.56
N THR A 672 -113.65 6.82 17.86
CA THR A 672 -114.51 7.78 17.18
C THR A 672 -114.26 7.75 15.67
N LEU A 673 -115.30 7.48 14.89
CA LEU A 673 -115.37 7.65 13.45
C LEU A 673 -116.24 8.87 13.16
N LYS A 674 -115.66 9.97 12.69
CA LYS A 674 -116.35 11.25 12.55
C LYS A 674 -116.22 11.79 11.12
N GLY A 675 -117.32 12.28 10.58
CA GLY A 675 -117.38 12.97 9.31
C GLY A 675 -118.31 14.21 9.38
N PRO A 676 -118.47 14.95 8.27
CA PRO A 676 -119.25 16.19 8.25
C PRO A 676 -120.74 15.99 8.58
N GLY A 677 -121.30 14.80 8.35
CA GLY A 677 -122.71 14.48 8.62
C GLY A 677 -123.01 13.93 10.03
N GLY A 678 -121.99 13.70 10.87
CA GLY A 678 -122.15 13.08 12.19
C GLY A 678 -120.96 12.23 12.62
N PHE A 679 -121.11 11.45 13.69
CA PHE A 679 -120.10 10.51 14.16
C PHE A 679 -120.69 9.22 14.72
N VAL A 680 -119.85 8.18 14.73
CA VAL A 680 -120.00 6.97 15.53
C VAL A 680 -118.89 7.01 16.57
N ARG A 681 -119.26 6.95 17.85
CA ARG A 681 -118.30 6.91 18.96
C ARG A 681 -118.62 5.71 19.84
N ILE A 682 -117.60 4.92 20.13
CA ILE A 682 -117.67 3.78 21.02
C ILE A 682 -116.76 4.11 22.19
N ASP A 683 -117.34 4.24 23.38
CA ASP A 683 -116.61 4.50 24.63
C ASP A 683 -117.16 3.61 25.75
N SER A 684 -116.70 3.81 26.99
CA SER A 684 -117.13 3.02 28.14
C SER A 684 -118.62 3.14 28.49
N SER A 685 -119.33 4.13 27.93
CA SER A 685 -120.77 4.33 28.15
C SER A 685 -121.64 3.63 27.09
N GLY A 686 -121.06 3.17 25.98
CA GLY A 686 -121.74 2.41 24.92
C GLY A 686 -121.42 2.89 23.51
N VAL A 687 -122.28 2.50 22.55
CA VAL A 687 -122.19 2.92 21.14
C VAL A 687 -123.10 4.14 20.91
N THR A 688 -122.51 5.30 20.70
CA THR A 688 -123.22 6.53 20.35
C THR A 688 -123.18 6.76 18.85
N ILE A 689 -124.35 6.84 18.22
CA ILE A 689 -124.50 7.21 16.81
C ILE A 689 -125.28 8.51 16.75
N ARG A 690 -124.63 9.60 16.32
CA ARG A 690 -125.25 10.93 16.24
C ARG A 690 -124.96 11.56 14.89
N GLY A 691 -126.00 11.83 14.11
CA GLY A 691 -125.89 12.53 12.83
C GLY A 691 -127.17 13.29 12.52
N THR A 692 -127.12 14.15 11.51
CA THR A 692 -128.27 14.96 11.05
C THR A 692 -129.42 14.08 10.56
N LEU A 693 -129.08 12.91 9.99
CA LEU A 693 -129.99 11.84 9.60
C LEU A 693 -129.25 10.50 9.71
N VAL A 694 -129.82 9.52 10.42
CA VAL A 694 -129.25 8.17 10.57
C VAL A 694 -130.13 7.18 9.82
N ARG A 695 -129.61 6.56 8.76
CA ARG A 695 -130.32 5.53 7.97
C ARG A 695 -129.89 4.13 8.44
N ILE A 696 -130.83 3.38 9.02
CA ILE A 696 -130.64 1.98 9.45
C ILE A 696 -131.47 1.10 8.52
N ASN A 697 -130.84 0.13 7.85
CA ASN A 697 -131.49 -0.84 6.94
C ASN A 697 -132.31 -0.25 5.76
N SER A 698 -132.08 0.99 5.32
CA SER A 698 -132.67 1.55 4.08
C SER A 698 -131.73 2.49 3.30
N GLY A 699 -131.51 2.18 2.02
CA GLY A 699 -130.94 3.04 0.96
C GLY A 699 -129.49 3.55 1.11
N GLY A 700 -128.62 3.25 0.12
CA GLY A 700 -127.28 3.84 -0.07
C GLY A 700 -126.32 2.93 -0.84
N SER A 701 -125.30 3.49 -1.50
CA SER A 701 -124.14 2.76 -2.04
C SER A 701 -122.92 2.97 -1.14
N ALA A 702 -122.04 1.97 -1.05
CA ALA A 702 -120.76 2.15 -0.36
C ALA A 702 -119.91 3.23 -1.05
N GLY A 703 -119.09 3.94 -0.28
CA GLY A 703 -118.05 4.80 -0.85
C GLY A 703 -117.01 3.94 -1.59
N SER A 704 -116.51 4.42 -2.73
CA SER A 704 -115.38 3.81 -3.44
C SER A 704 -114.07 4.48 -3.02
N GLY A 705 -113.05 3.69 -2.68
CA GLY A 705 -111.68 4.18 -2.50
C GLY A 705 -110.80 3.71 -3.66
N GLU A 706 -109.78 4.50 -4.02
CA GLU A 706 -108.76 4.07 -4.97
C GLU A 706 -107.88 3.02 -4.29
N GLY A 707 -107.82 1.80 -4.83
CA GLY A 707 -107.05 0.69 -4.24
C GLY A 707 -105.54 0.95 -4.17
N SER A 708 -104.78 0.05 -3.54
CA SER A 708 -103.32 0.15 -3.47
C SER A 708 -102.64 -0.28 -4.79
N LYS A 709 -101.74 0.56 -5.32
CA LYS A 709 -100.88 0.29 -6.50
C LYS A 709 -99.47 0.93 -6.33
N PRO A 710 -98.63 0.42 -5.41
CA PRO A 710 -97.29 0.96 -5.20
C PRO A 710 -96.37 0.72 -6.42
N GLU A 711 -95.47 1.65 -6.69
CA GLU A 711 -94.42 1.49 -7.72
C GLU A 711 -93.26 0.63 -7.17
N LEU A 712 -92.65 -0.20 -8.04
CA LEU A 712 -91.46 -0.99 -7.71
C LEU A 712 -90.19 -0.12 -7.79
N PRO A 713 -89.18 -0.39 -6.94
CA PRO A 713 -87.90 0.33 -7.01
C PRO A 713 -87.14 0.00 -8.31
N GLU A 714 -86.37 0.96 -8.82
CA GLU A 714 -85.45 0.73 -9.94
C GLU A 714 -84.26 -0.15 -9.53
N GLU A 715 -83.75 -0.98 -10.47
CA GLU A 715 -82.63 -1.87 -10.20
C GLU A 715 -81.31 -1.14 -9.90
N ALA A 716 -80.65 -1.53 -8.81
CA ALA A 716 -79.30 -1.05 -8.48
C ALA A 716 -78.27 -1.50 -9.52
N LYS A 717 -77.34 -0.60 -9.87
CA LYS A 717 -76.25 -0.89 -10.81
C LYS A 717 -75.06 -1.49 -10.09
N VAL A 718 -74.41 -2.49 -10.69
CA VAL A 718 -73.22 -3.15 -10.14
C VAL A 718 -71.95 -2.48 -10.69
N ALA A 719 -71.00 -2.17 -9.81
CA ALA A 719 -69.70 -1.65 -10.21
C ALA A 719 -68.88 -2.73 -10.93
N VAL A 720 -68.34 -2.43 -12.11
CA VAL A 720 -67.43 -3.30 -12.86
C VAL A 720 -66.02 -2.75 -12.72
N VAL A 721 -65.13 -3.51 -12.09
CA VAL A 721 -63.72 -3.15 -11.91
C VAL A 721 -62.87 -4.20 -12.61
N ASN A 722 -62.02 -3.77 -13.55
CA ASN A 722 -61.09 -4.66 -14.26
C ASN A 722 -59.73 -4.64 -13.55
N GLU A 723 -59.10 -5.80 -13.40
CA GLU A 723 -57.73 -5.89 -12.89
C GLU A 723 -56.74 -5.31 -13.92
N PRO A 724 -55.83 -4.41 -13.52
CA PRO A 724 -54.83 -3.85 -14.43
C PRO A 724 -53.78 -4.90 -14.84
N GLU A 725 -53.23 -4.76 -16.04
CA GLU A 725 -52.12 -5.62 -16.50
C GLU A 725 -50.87 -5.41 -15.64
N ARG A 726 -50.24 -6.51 -15.22
CA ARG A 726 -49.01 -6.48 -14.41
C ARG A 726 -47.81 -6.13 -15.30
N PRO A 727 -46.98 -5.13 -14.94
CA PRO A 727 -45.72 -4.91 -15.62
C PRO A 727 -44.83 -6.16 -15.49
N LYS A 728 -44.24 -6.62 -16.58
CA LYS A 728 -43.27 -7.72 -16.54
C LYS A 728 -41.94 -7.20 -15.97
N PRO A 729 -41.33 -7.87 -14.99
CA PRO A 729 -39.99 -7.51 -14.53
C PRO A 729 -39.00 -7.58 -15.69
N ILE A 730 -38.14 -6.58 -15.79
CA ILE A 730 -36.98 -6.63 -16.68
C ILE A 730 -35.93 -7.50 -15.98
N ASP A 731 -35.51 -8.59 -16.64
CA ASP A 731 -34.40 -9.41 -16.16
C ASP A 731 -33.09 -8.67 -16.39
N LEU A 732 -32.52 -8.12 -15.31
CA LEU A 732 -31.26 -7.39 -15.31
C LEU A 732 -30.06 -8.25 -15.76
N ARG A 733 -30.22 -9.57 -15.97
CA ARG A 733 -29.19 -10.45 -16.53
C ARG A 733 -29.08 -10.37 -18.06
N VAL A 734 -30.04 -9.74 -18.74
CA VAL A 734 -30.19 -9.83 -20.21
C VAL A 734 -29.34 -8.80 -20.96
N ASP A 735 -28.86 -7.73 -20.32
CA ASP A 735 -28.10 -6.66 -20.99
C ASP A 735 -26.58 -6.93 -21.11
N GLY A 736 -26.11 -8.14 -20.77
CA GLY A 736 -24.74 -8.57 -21.06
C GLY A 736 -23.63 -7.84 -20.29
N ILE A 737 -23.96 -7.04 -19.27
CA ILE A 737 -23.00 -6.42 -18.35
C ILE A 737 -22.98 -7.27 -17.07
N GLY A 738 -22.28 -8.40 -17.09
CA GLY A 738 -22.16 -9.26 -15.91
C GLY A 738 -22.05 -10.76 -16.15
N GLN A 739 -21.57 -11.20 -17.32
CA GLN A 739 -20.90 -12.51 -17.43
C GLN A 739 -19.40 -12.34 -17.24
#